data_AF-A0AA96VF77-F1
#
_entry.id   AF-A0AA96VF77-F1
#
_cell.length_a   1.000
_cell.length_b   1.000
_cell.length_c   1.000
_cell.angle_alpha   90.00
_cell.angle_beta   90.00
_cell.angle_gamma   90.00
#
_symmetry.space_group_name_H-M   'P 1'
#
loop_
_entity.id
_entity.type
_entity.pdbx_description
1 polymer ?
#
loop_
_entity_poly.entity_id
_entity_poly.type
_entity_poly.pdbx_seq_one_letter_code
_entity_poly.pdbx_strand_id
1 'polypeptide(L)'
;MEVVKDIPELLKYWNFEKNLQHDINPKNLLTSNKRKYYWACPTCKFEWHGTVKIATERFKEYDTACKNCIRDNNSVLSIRSEILNYIDFNVEDINTIETLLRETLMTAKRVFQYKCPTCRLCWRDYADSLKFESKEDGTLFHKGCNESLQKLRYRDVYPSLESIYHVKNNISFDDLTLSENITIHRRWKCNKCEDEFSLSIDKLLNRISRTGSYCIQCNAIFDSLLPKTKDTPPLRFLQKEHLDEWSISNIIQSNQVDALTNIEVIWNCNNCKGEYKCSPIDKLTIRCPYCDNKQMLKGFNTLQEKFPQFEVFWDDKNPNTFGDYWQHSKETLSWICPCCNISFLSSPAALVARINPNGFNNLTCPNFCDWSSFIFKSTVFSEKPIMLQEWSSKNEIAAEKALHHIATKKYIWDCSKCHGEYQCSIPIRKEVEVACPYCRMETLKPDFNSIGQMYPEITNLWGSTNEKSPYDYLPNKSNRVHCYLYCPECNLEYQLSLRELLDAYDYYGLKGLSKICLFCTRKLPIPGVNSLDILKPYLIEEWSSNNKLEMDKYFATSSQIVEWSCRNCKNLYKACINERYENDNACPYCNWIEILHGFNDLQTLYPQLEKEWSTKNSSQYNDYMPTSKYKAVWNCSVCQNEYEANICNRIKPNFECPFCSGKIILPLVDTEHNLLKEWDYLNNILLADPKTLTKRSKIKVWWICKNNEEHRYMFPINKRILYERRNRETCSICRGFRRKREHFIQYKK
;
A
#
# COMPACT_ATOMS: atom_id res chain seq x y z
N MET A 1 30.41 16.07 -21.82
CA MET A 1 29.56 16.30 -20.63
C MET A 1 28.73 17.53 -20.90
N GLU A 2 27.42 17.42 -20.73
CA GLU A 2 26.47 18.50 -20.99
C GLU A 2 26.58 19.57 -19.88
N VAL A 3 26.45 20.84 -20.27
CA VAL A 3 26.54 22.00 -19.38
C VAL A 3 25.25 22.81 -19.47
N VAL A 4 24.91 23.59 -18.44
CA VAL A 4 23.64 24.34 -18.37
C VAL A 4 23.42 25.28 -19.57
N LYS A 5 24.49 25.81 -20.19
CA LYS A 5 24.37 26.59 -21.44
C LYS A 5 23.71 25.83 -22.59
N ASP A 6 23.78 24.50 -22.59
CA ASP A 6 23.20 23.64 -23.63
C ASP A 6 21.66 23.55 -23.47
N ILE A 7 21.11 24.06 -22.35
CA ILE A 7 19.67 24.16 -22.06
C ILE A 7 19.35 25.59 -21.61
N PRO A 8 19.29 26.56 -22.55
CA PRO A 8 19.17 28.00 -22.22
C PRO A 8 17.94 28.33 -21.40
N GLU A 9 16.86 27.56 -21.56
CA GLU A 9 15.59 27.78 -20.88
C GLU A 9 15.64 27.42 -19.39
N LEU A 10 16.54 26.53 -19.00
CA LEU A 10 16.77 26.18 -17.61
C LEU A 10 17.30 27.39 -16.80
N LEU A 11 18.01 28.32 -17.46
CA LEU A 11 18.50 29.56 -16.85
C LEU A 11 17.36 30.49 -16.41
N LYS A 12 16.17 30.39 -17.03
CA LYS A 12 14.97 31.16 -16.61
C LYS A 12 14.55 30.82 -15.18
N TYR A 13 14.96 29.65 -14.68
CA TYR A 13 14.64 29.19 -13.33
C TYR A 13 15.74 29.50 -12.30
N TRP A 14 16.86 30.10 -12.70
CA TRP A 14 17.98 30.38 -11.79
C TRP A 14 17.70 31.61 -10.93
N ASN A 15 17.83 31.50 -9.61
CA ASN A 15 17.71 32.66 -8.73
C ASN A 15 19.07 33.39 -8.62
N PHE A 16 19.22 34.48 -9.37
CA PHE A 16 20.48 35.24 -9.41
C PHE A 16 20.79 35.95 -8.08
N GLU A 17 19.77 36.49 -7.40
CA GLU A 17 19.94 37.22 -6.14
C GLU A 17 20.45 36.32 -5.00
N LYS A 18 19.89 35.12 -4.85
CA LYS A 18 20.27 34.20 -3.76
C LYS A 18 21.56 33.44 -4.04
N ASN A 19 21.95 33.27 -5.31
CA ASN A 19 23.19 32.58 -5.67
C ASN A 19 24.39 33.53 -5.84
N LEU A 20 24.22 34.84 -5.64
CA LEU A 20 25.27 35.86 -5.76
C LEU A 20 26.49 35.57 -4.85
N GLN A 21 26.26 34.95 -3.68
CA GLN A 21 27.32 34.59 -2.73
C GLN A 21 28.27 33.49 -3.21
N HIS A 22 27.95 32.82 -4.32
CA HIS A 22 28.74 31.70 -4.82
C HIS A 22 29.75 32.09 -5.92
N ASP A 23 29.73 33.32 -6.44
CA ASP A 23 30.64 33.83 -7.49
C ASP A 23 30.82 32.84 -8.68
N ILE A 24 29.71 32.25 -9.12
CA ILE A 24 29.70 31.20 -10.16
C ILE A 24 28.81 31.65 -11.33
N ASN A 25 29.34 31.49 -12.55
CA ASN A 25 28.54 31.64 -13.76
C ASN A 25 27.70 30.36 -14.01
N PRO A 26 26.36 30.43 -13.92
CA PRO A 26 25.50 29.25 -14.06
C PRO A 26 25.62 28.59 -15.43
N LYS A 27 25.99 29.33 -16.49
CA LYS A 27 26.15 28.80 -17.86
C LYS A 27 27.25 27.73 -17.97
N ASN A 28 28.26 27.80 -17.10
CA ASN A 28 29.42 26.90 -17.13
C ASN A 28 29.27 25.69 -16.20
N LEU A 29 28.14 25.56 -15.52
CA LEU A 29 27.88 24.43 -14.63
C LEU A 29 27.61 23.16 -15.42
N LEU A 30 28.27 22.07 -15.04
CA LEU A 30 27.97 20.73 -15.55
C LEU A 30 26.57 20.29 -15.08
N THR A 31 25.79 19.67 -15.96
CA THR A 31 24.46 19.14 -15.59
C THR A 31 24.56 18.01 -14.56
N SER A 32 25.72 17.36 -14.43
CA SER A 32 26.02 16.35 -13.40
C SER A 32 26.43 16.92 -12.04
N ASN A 33 26.47 18.25 -11.89
CA ASN A 33 26.92 18.90 -10.66
C ASN A 33 26.01 18.53 -9.46
N LYS A 34 26.63 18.07 -8.37
CA LYS A 34 25.96 17.64 -7.13
C LYS A 34 25.74 18.78 -6.12
N ARG A 35 26.30 19.97 -6.35
CA ARG A 35 26.10 21.13 -5.49
C ARG A 35 24.67 21.67 -5.66
N LYS A 36 24.08 22.10 -4.55
CA LYS A 36 22.73 22.70 -4.52
C LYS A 36 22.83 24.21 -4.73
N TYR A 37 21.86 24.75 -5.45
CA TYR A 37 21.71 26.17 -5.75
C TYR A 37 20.24 26.56 -5.57
N TYR A 38 19.98 27.86 -5.49
CA TYR A 38 18.64 28.41 -5.40
C TYR A 38 18.02 28.60 -6.79
N TRP A 39 16.75 28.22 -6.92
CA TRP A 39 15.98 28.30 -8.15
C TRP A 39 14.65 29.00 -7.86
N ALA A 40 14.11 29.72 -8.84
CA ALA A 40 12.83 30.42 -8.75
C ALA A 40 12.04 30.20 -10.04
N CYS A 41 10.79 29.77 -9.93
CA CYS A 41 9.94 29.51 -11.08
C CYS A 41 9.44 30.82 -11.71
N PRO A 42 9.62 31.07 -13.02
CA PRO A 42 9.14 32.30 -13.65
C PRO A 42 7.60 32.39 -13.69
N THR A 43 6.90 31.25 -13.79
CA THR A 43 5.44 31.16 -13.86
C THR A 43 4.78 31.22 -12.49
N CYS A 44 5.02 30.24 -11.61
CA CYS A 44 4.30 30.15 -10.33
C CYS A 44 5.04 30.81 -9.14
N LYS A 45 6.19 31.48 -9.39
CA LYS A 45 7.03 32.15 -8.39
C LYS A 45 7.56 31.26 -7.25
N PHE A 46 7.32 29.96 -7.32
CA PHE A 46 7.81 29.00 -6.34
C PHE A 46 9.34 28.91 -6.36
N GLU A 47 9.95 29.02 -5.18
CA GLU A 47 11.40 28.91 -5.00
C GLU A 47 11.81 27.57 -4.38
N TRP A 48 12.95 27.04 -4.80
CA TRP A 48 13.51 25.81 -4.21
C TRP A 48 15.03 25.80 -4.19
N HIS A 49 15.59 24.97 -3.31
CA HIS A 49 17.03 24.75 -3.20
C HIS A 49 17.37 23.32 -3.64
N GLY A 50 18.09 23.16 -4.75
CA GLY A 50 18.26 21.86 -5.41
C GLY A 50 19.46 21.80 -6.35
N THR A 51 19.82 20.60 -6.81
CA THR A 51 20.97 20.39 -7.70
C THR A 51 20.62 20.71 -9.16
N VAL A 52 21.65 21.06 -9.94
CA VAL A 52 21.53 21.26 -11.41
C VAL A 52 21.05 19.99 -12.09
N LYS A 53 21.52 18.82 -11.64
CA LYS A 53 21.09 17.51 -12.14
C LYS A 53 19.58 17.33 -12.05
N ILE A 54 18.99 17.52 -10.87
CA ILE A 54 17.54 17.33 -10.66
C ILE A 54 16.73 18.35 -11.47
N ALA A 55 17.17 19.60 -11.53
CA ALA A 55 16.49 20.63 -12.32
C ALA A 55 16.53 20.31 -13.83
N THR A 56 17.66 19.79 -14.31
CA THR A 56 17.85 19.38 -15.71
C THR A 56 17.01 18.16 -16.06
N GLU A 57 17.03 17.12 -15.22
CA GLU A 57 16.23 15.90 -15.42
C GLU A 57 14.73 16.25 -15.48
N ARG A 58 14.24 17.06 -14.54
CA ARG A 58 12.85 17.54 -14.54
C ARG A 58 12.50 18.33 -15.79
N PHE A 59 13.37 19.25 -16.21
CA PHE A 59 13.12 20.06 -17.40
C PHE A 59 13.08 19.21 -18.67
N LYS A 60 13.96 18.21 -18.79
CA LYS A 60 13.95 17.29 -19.94
C LYS A 60 12.72 16.39 -19.98
N GLU A 61 12.22 15.97 -18.82
CA GLU A 61 11.09 15.05 -18.72
C GLU A 61 9.73 15.75 -18.81
N TYR A 62 9.59 16.96 -18.23
CA TYR A 62 8.30 17.65 -18.06
C TYR A 62 8.23 19.03 -18.71
N ASP A 63 9.26 19.46 -19.45
CA ASP A 63 9.39 20.80 -20.04
C ASP A 63 9.35 21.95 -19.02
N THR A 64 9.55 21.62 -17.73
CA THR A 64 9.64 22.59 -16.63
C THR A 64 10.51 22.05 -15.51
N ALA A 65 11.35 22.91 -14.91
CA ALA A 65 12.20 22.53 -13.79
C ALA A 65 11.48 22.64 -12.43
N CYS A 66 10.32 23.30 -12.40
CA CYS A 66 9.58 23.60 -11.18
C CYS A 66 8.69 22.42 -10.77
N LYS A 67 8.98 21.84 -9.61
CA LYS A 67 8.16 20.75 -9.05
C LYS A 67 6.68 21.09 -8.86
N ASN A 68 6.35 22.37 -8.64
CA ASN A 68 4.97 22.79 -8.43
C ASN A 68 4.21 22.81 -9.76
N CYS A 69 4.82 23.37 -10.82
CA CYS A 69 4.23 23.32 -12.17
C CYS A 69 4.15 21.88 -12.71
N ILE A 70 5.11 21.01 -12.38
CA ILE A 70 5.03 19.57 -12.72
C ILE A 70 3.81 18.95 -12.04
N ARG A 71 3.56 19.28 -10.76
CA ARG A 71 2.39 18.79 -10.04
C ARG A 71 1.09 19.34 -10.62
N ASP A 72 1.03 20.63 -10.90
CA ASP A 72 -0.17 21.28 -11.44
C ASP A 72 -0.50 20.76 -12.84
N ASN A 73 0.51 20.54 -13.70
CA ASN A 73 0.32 19.97 -15.05
C ASN A 73 -0.06 18.49 -15.03
N ASN A 74 0.36 17.74 -14.01
CA ASN A 74 0.05 16.33 -13.83
C ASN A 74 -1.08 16.05 -12.83
N SER A 75 -1.80 17.11 -12.43
CA SER A 75 -2.94 16.97 -11.52
C SER A 75 -4.09 16.25 -12.22
N VAL A 76 -5.02 15.71 -11.43
CA VAL A 76 -6.19 15.03 -11.99
C VAL A 76 -7.02 15.99 -12.84
N LEU A 77 -7.25 17.20 -12.35
CA LEU A 77 -8.05 18.21 -13.06
C LEU A 77 -7.37 18.83 -14.28
N SER A 78 -6.03 18.86 -14.33
CA SER A 78 -5.33 19.36 -15.51
C SER A 78 -5.36 18.37 -16.67
N ILE A 79 -5.31 17.06 -16.37
CA ILE A 79 -5.33 16.00 -17.38
C ILE A 79 -6.76 15.59 -17.75
N ARG A 80 -7.68 15.58 -16.77
CA ARG A 80 -9.10 15.21 -16.96
C ARG A 80 -10.01 16.28 -16.35
N SER A 81 -10.18 17.39 -17.05
CA SER A 81 -11.00 18.53 -16.60
C SER A 81 -12.46 18.15 -16.33
N GLU A 82 -13.04 17.28 -17.15
CA GLU A 82 -14.45 16.85 -17.04
C GLU A 82 -14.69 15.76 -16.00
N ILE A 83 -13.66 15.31 -15.28
CA ILE A 83 -13.82 14.23 -14.29
C ILE A 83 -14.79 14.60 -13.16
N LEU A 84 -14.93 15.90 -12.87
CA LEU A 84 -15.90 16.42 -11.90
C LEU A 84 -17.33 16.05 -12.25
N ASN A 85 -17.66 15.88 -13.54
CA ASN A 85 -18.99 15.46 -13.97
C ASN A 85 -19.31 14.02 -13.53
N TYR A 86 -18.29 13.22 -13.25
CA TYR A 86 -18.42 11.82 -12.86
C TYR A 86 -18.27 11.60 -11.36
N ILE A 87 -17.93 12.61 -10.56
CA ILE A 87 -17.78 12.43 -9.10
C ILE A 87 -19.16 12.26 -8.45
N ASP A 88 -19.30 11.28 -7.56
CA ASP A 88 -20.53 11.07 -6.80
C ASP A 88 -20.54 11.96 -5.53
N PHE A 89 -21.16 13.14 -5.63
CA PHE A 89 -21.28 14.08 -4.49
C PHE A 89 -22.26 13.60 -3.40
N ASN A 90 -22.90 12.45 -3.57
CA ASN A 90 -23.60 11.82 -2.44
C ASN A 90 -22.61 11.18 -1.45
N VAL A 91 -21.36 10.97 -1.86
CA VAL A 91 -20.30 10.33 -1.07
C VAL A 91 -19.12 11.27 -0.88
N GLU A 92 -18.69 11.95 -1.95
CA GLU A 92 -17.57 12.89 -1.92
C GLU A 92 -18.05 14.30 -1.52
N ASP A 93 -17.26 15.02 -0.73
CA ASP A 93 -17.60 16.38 -0.29
C ASP A 93 -17.36 17.40 -1.41
N ILE A 94 -18.45 17.99 -1.89
CA ILE A 94 -18.47 18.97 -2.98
C ILE A 94 -17.58 20.19 -2.72
N ASN A 95 -17.38 20.60 -1.46
CA ASN A 95 -16.63 21.81 -1.14
C ASN A 95 -15.10 21.61 -1.20
N THR A 96 -14.64 20.37 -1.01
CA THR A 96 -13.20 20.07 -0.87
C THR A 96 -12.65 19.30 -2.07
N ILE A 97 -13.50 18.57 -2.79
CA ILE A 97 -13.11 17.65 -3.86
C ILE A 97 -12.45 18.33 -5.06
N GLU A 98 -12.85 19.55 -5.42
CA GLU A 98 -12.20 20.28 -6.51
C GLU A 98 -10.74 20.59 -6.15
N THR A 99 -10.50 21.18 -4.98
CA THR A 99 -9.15 21.45 -4.46
C THR A 99 -8.33 20.18 -4.38
N LEU A 100 -8.92 19.10 -3.87
CA LEU A 100 -8.29 17.80 -3.77
C LEU A 100 -7.87 17.25 -5.15
N LEU A 101 -8.71 17.37 -6.17
CA LEU A 101 -8.39 16.92 -7.54
C LEU A 101 -7.32 17.80 -8.21
N ARG A 102 -7.23 19.09 -7.85
CA ARG A 102 -6.14 19.99 -8.29
C ARG A 102 -4.80 19.62 -7.63
N GLU A 103 -4.82 19.12 -6.40
CA GLU A 103 -3.61 18.75 -5.66
C GLU A 103 -3.16 17.31 -5.88
N THR A 104 -4.06 16.43 -6.31
CA THR A 104 -3.79 15.00 -6.53
C THR A 104 -3.17 14.79 -7.91
N LEU A 105 -2.07 14.01 -7.97
CA LEU A 105 -1.46 13.58 -9.23
C LEU A 105 -2.30 12.48 -9.91
N MET A 106 -2.33 12.44 -11.24
CA MET A 106 -3.07 11.39 -11.99
C MET A 106 -2.65 9.95 -11.65
N THR A 107 -1.38 9.72 -11.33
CA THR A 107 -0.86 8.40 -10.96
C THR A 107 -1.09 8.02 -9.50
N ALA A 108 -1.64 8.93 -8.69
CA ALA A 108 -1.88 8.69 -7.28
C ALA A 108 -2.96 7.61 -7.10
N LYS A 109 -2.69 6.64 -6.22
CA LYS A 109 -3.63 5.54 -5.90
C LYS A 109 -4.68 5.93 -4.87
N ARG A 110 -5.20 7.16 -4.97
CA ARG A 110 -6.38 7.59 -4.21
C ARG A 110 -7.63 7.09 -4.92
N VAL A 111 -8.50 6.42 -4.18
CA VAL A 111 -9.78 5.94 -4.68
C VAL A 111 -10.81 7.06 -4.60
N PHE A 112 -11.56 7.25 -5.68
CA PHE A 112 -12.70 8.17 -5.77
C PHE A 112 -13.99 7.39 -6.03
N GLN A 113 -15.11 7.91 -5.53
CA GLN A 113 -16.43 7.41 -5.88
C GLN A 113 -16.95 8.12 -7.14
N TYR A 114 -17.21 7.33 -8.20
CA TYR A 114 -17.73 7.83 -9.45
C TYR A 114 -19.17 7.40 -9.69
N LYS A 115 -19.91 8.24 -10.41
CA LYS A 115 -21.25 8.01 -10.95
C LYS A 115 -21.37 8.63 -12.33
N CYS A 116 -21.68 7.81 -13.32
CA CYS A 116 -21.81 8.26 -14.70
C CYS A 116 -23.10 9.10 -14.89
N PRO A 117 -23.03 10.33 -15.42
CA PRO A 117 -24.20 11.18 -15.69
C PRO A 117 -25.28 10.54 -16.57
N THR A 118 -24.87 9.79 -17.59
CA THR A 118 -25.74 9.22 -18.61
C THR A 118 -26.32 7.87 -18.21
N CYS A 119 -25.47 6.88 -17.92
CA CYS A 119 -25.94 5.52 -17.58
C CYS A 119 -26.22 5.32 -16.09
N ARG A 120 -25.89 6.30 -15.23
CA ARG A 120 -26.10 6.27 -13.77
C ARG A 120 -25.35 5.17 -13.03
N LEU A 121 -24.44 4.44 -13.70
CA LEU A 121 -23.59 3.42 -13.09
C LEU A 121 -22.67 4.06 -12.05
N CYS A 122 -22.59 3.45 -10.87
CA CYS A 122 -21.67 3.84 -9.80
C CYS A 122 -20.48 2.86 -9.75
N TRP A 123 -19.28 3.38 -9.53
CA TRP A 123 -18.09 2.54 -9.28
C TRP A 123 -17.05 3.28 -8.44
N ARG A 124 -16.08 2.52 -7.93
CA ARG A 124 -14.93 3.04 -7.18
C ARG A 124 -13.66 2.71 -7.93
N ASP A 125 -12.82 3.71 -8.17
CA ASP A 125 -11.55 3.51 -8.87
C ASP A 125 -10.59 4.68 -8.65
N TYR A 126 -9.38 4.57 -9.17
CA TYR A 126 -8.38 5.62 -9.19
C TYR A 126 -8.66 6.66 -10.28
N ALA A 127 -7.97 7.80 -10.22
CA ALA A 127 -8.08 8.85 -11.24
C ALA A 127 -7.58 8.40 -12.63
N ASP A 128 -6.64 7.44 -12.69
CA ASP A 128 -6.12 6.82 -13.91
C ASP A 128 -6.94 5.60 -14.40
N SER A 129 -8.18 5.45 -13.92
CA SER A 129 -9.06 4.32 -14.26
C SER A 129 -9.16 4.09 -15.77
N LEU A 130 -9.01 2.82 -16.17
CA LEU A 130 -9.20 2.31 -17.53
C LEU A 130 -10.67 2.32 -17.99
N LYS A 131 -11.60 2.64 -17.08
CA LYS A 131 -13.01 2.84 -17.41
C LYS A 131 -13.28 4.20 -18.04
N PHE A 132 -12.33 5.13 -17.96
CA PHE A 132 -12.42 6.42 -18.63
C PHE A 132 -11.62 6.41 -19.92
N GLU A 133 -12.17 7.02 -20.95
CA GLU A 133 -11.53 7.25 -22.23
C GLU A 133 -11.61 8.75 -22.54
N SER A 134 -10.51 9.31 -23.04
CA SER A 134 -10.38 10.72 -23.37
C SER A 134 -10.25 10.87 -24.87
N LYS A 135 -11.06 11.73 -25.48
CA LYS A 135 -10.92 12.07 -26.91
C LYS A 135 -9.79 13.08 -27.11
N GLU A 136 -9.37 13.25 -28.37
CA GLU A 136 -8.35 14.22 -28.76
C GLU A 136 -8.75 15.67 -28.42
N ASP A 137 -10.05 15.96 -28.30
CA ASP A 137 -10.59 17.26 -27.88
C ASP A 137 -10.63 17.46 -26.35
N GLY A 138 -10.16 16.47 -25.57
CA GLY A 138 -10.14 16.51 -24.10
C GLY A 138 -11.43 16.06 -23.43
N THR A 139 -12.47 15.69 -24.18
CA THR A 139 -13.74 15.20 -23.60
C THR A 139 -13.56 13.83 -22.94
N LEU A 140 -14.19 13.65 -21.77
CA LEU A 140 -14.05 12.45 -20.96
C LEU A 140 -15.35 11.63 -20.98
N PHE A 141 -15.25 10.35 -21.35
CA PHE A 141 -16.40 9.45 -21.33
C PHE A 141 -16.13 8.12 -20.61
N HIS A 142 -17.21 7.56 -20.07
CA HIS A 142 -17.20 6.26 -19.42
C HIS A 142 -17.32 5.15 -20.47
N LYS A 143 -16.34 4.24 -20.52
CA LYS A 143 -16.26 3.12 -21.46
C LYS A 143 -17.43 2.16 -21.29
N GLY A 144 -18.10 1.84 -22.39
CA GLY A 144 -19.33 1.04 -22.38
C GLY A 144 -20.61 1.85 -22.12
N CYS A 145 -20.51 3.17 -21.98
CA CYS A 145 -21.64 4.07 -22.03
C CYS A 145 -21.83 4.62 -23.46
N ASN A 146 -23.08 4.85 -23.87
CA ASN A 146 -23.38 5.39 -25.20
C ASN A 146 -22.89 6.84 -25.33
N GLU A 147 -21.77 7.02 -26.04
CA GLU A 147 -21.07 8.30 -26.26
C GLU A 147 -21.97 9.37 -26.91
N SER A 148 -22.95 8.95 -27.71
CA SER A 148 -23.83 9.89 -28.43
C SER A 148 -24.82 10.63 -27.53
N LEU A 149 -25.06 10.14 -26.30
CA LEU A 149 -26.08 10.70 -25.41
C LEU A 149 -25.60 11.91 -24.60
N GLN A 150 -24.29 12.05 -24.34
CA GLN A 150 -23.78 13.08 -23.41
C GLN A 150 -24.08 14.51 -23.84
N LYS A 151 -24.10 14.78 -25.15
CA LYS A 151 -24.36 16.11 -25.70
C LYS A 151 -25.86 16.45 -25.81
N LEU A 152 -26.75 15.52 -25.45
CA LEU A 152 -28.19 15.75 -25.50
C LEU A 152 -28.65 16.59 -24.32
N ARG A 153 -29.66 17.43 -24.56
CA ARG A 153 -30.27 18.27 -23.53
C ARG A 153 -31.32 17.50 -22.74
N TYR A 154 -31.43 17.79 -21.45
CA TYR A 154 -32.50 17.25 -20.60
C TYR A 154 -33.89 17.61 -21.12
N ARG A 155 -34.07 18.80 -21.72
CA ARG A 155 -35.34 19.17 -22.36
C ARG A 155 -35.72 18.21 -23.50
N ASP A 156 -34.76 17.64 -24.21
CA ASP A 156 -35.04 16.76 -25.35
C ASP A 156 -35.34 15.32 -24.89
N VAL A 157 -34.70 14.88 -23.80
CA VAL A 157 -34.77 13.49 -23.31
C VAL A 157 -35.81 13.30 -22.20
N TYR A 158 -35.91 14.25 -21.27
CA TYR A 158 -36.86 14.28 -20.16
C TYR A 158 -37.66 15.60 -20.11
N PRO A 159 -38.41 15.95 -21.17
CA PRO A 159 -39.20 17.18 -21.20
C PRO A 159 -40.12 17.37 -19.99
N SER A 160 -40.66 16.29 -19.41
CA SER A 160 -41.56 16.36 -18.25
C SER A 160 -40.93 17.04 -17.03
N LEU A 161 -39.60 16.96 -16.87
CA LEU A 161 -38.91 17.61 -15.75
C LEU A 161 -38.94 19.14 -15.83
N GLU A 162 -39.17 19.71 -17.00
CA GLU A 162 -39.22 21.17 -17.20
C GLU A 162 -40.29 21.81 -16.31
N SER A 163 -41.47 21.19 -16.21
CA SER A 163 -42.60 21.77 -15.48
C SER A 163 -42.38 21.89 -13.98
N ILE A 164 -41.35 21.22 -13.45
CA ILE A 164 -41.01 21.22 -12.02
C ILE A 164 -39.63 21.81 -11.72
N TYR A 165 -38.89 22.25 -12.75
CA TYR A 165 -37.55 22.81 -12.59
C TYR A 165 -37.62 24.26 -12.12
N HIS A 166 -36.98 24.59 -10.99
CA HIS A 166 -37.06 25.94 -10.45
C HIS A 166 -36.11 26.90 -11.18
N VAL A 167 -36.60 28.10 -11.52
CA VAL A 167 -35.82 29.22 -12.09
C VAL A 167 -34.62 29.73 -11.26
N LYS A 168 -34.50 29.37 -9.97
CA LYS A 168 -33.41 29.81 -9.07
C LYS A 168 -32.19 28.89 -9.14
N ASN A 169 -32.19 27.89 -10.03
CA ASN A 169 -31.00 27.08 -10.28
C ASN A 169 -29.94 27.88 -11.04
N ASN A 170 -28.67 27.51 -10.85
CA ASN A 170 -27.54 28.19 -11.50
C ASN A 170 -27.46 27.96 -13.02
N ILE A 171 -28.22 27.00 -13.55
CA ILE A 171 -28.24 26.63 -14.97
C ILE A 171 -29.71 26.59 -15.40
N SER A 172 -30.03 27.15 -16.56
CA SER A 172 -31.37 27.04 -17.15
C SER A 172 -31.67 25.60 -17.54
N PHE A 173 -32.94 25.17 -17.51
CA PHE A 173 -33.30 23.84 -17.98
C PHE A 173 -32.97 23.62 -19.46
N ASP A 174 -32.96 24.71 -20.24
CA ASP A 174 -32.54 24.75 -21.64
C ASP A 174 -31.09 24.31 -21.88
N ASP A 175 -30.20 24.73 -20.99
CA ASP A 175 -28.76 24.55 -21.12
C ASP A 175 -28.29 23.26 -20.43
N LEU A 176 -29.18 22.61 -19.68
CA LEU A 176 -28.87 21.40 -18.91
C LEU A 176 -28.71 20.19 -19.85
N THR A 177 -27.48 19.65 -19.95
CA THR A 177 -27.16 18.49 -20.78
C THR A 177 -27.00 17.20 -19.96
N LEU A 178 -27.04 16.04 -20.62
CA LEU A 178 -26.82 14.73 -20.01
C LEU A 178 -25.35 14.50 -19.58
N SER A 179 -24.41 15.39 -19.93
CA SER A 179 -23.02 15.34 -19.46
C SER A 179 -22.83 15.96 -18.07
N GLU A 180 -23.79 16.75 -17.59
CA GLU A 180 -23.72 17.44 -16.31
C GLU A 180 -23.78 16.47 -15.12
N ASN A 181 -23.12 16.81 -14.02
CA ASN A 181 -23.11 15.96 -12.85
C ASN A 181 -24.52 15.82 -12.25
N ILE A 182 -25.06 14.59 -12.31
CA ILE A 182 -26.42 14.26 -11.86
C ILE A 182 -26.59 14.23 -10.34
N THR A 183 -25.50 14.26 -9.58
CA THR A 183 -25.49 14.22 -8.10
C THR A 183 -25.49 15.60 -7.46
N ILE A 184 -25.33 16.67 -8.24
CA ILE A 184 -25.48 18.05 -7.77
C ILE A 184 -26.95 18.32 -7.45
N HIS A 185 -27.20 18.84 -6.25
CA HIS A 185 -28.53 19.24 -5.82
C HIS A 185 -29.08 20.38 -6.68
N ARG A 186 -30.29 20.19 -7.20
CA ARG A 186 -31.08 21.20 -7.92
C ARG A 186 -32.34 21.52 -7.13
N ARG A 187 -32.84 22.74 -7.30
CA ARG A 187 -34.11 23.21 -6.72
C ARG A 187 -35.26 22.83 -7.65
N TRP A 188 -36.32 22.28 -7.08
CA TRP A 188 -37.52 21.86 -7.78
C TRP A 188 -38.73 22.52 -7.12
N LYS A 189 -39.75 22.83 -7.91
CA LYS A 189 -41.05 23.31 -7.42
C LYS A 189 -42.14 22.42 -7.97
N CYS A 190 -42.92 21.79 -7.11
CA CYS A 190 -44.05 20.97 -7.53
C CYS A 190 -45.09 21.82 -8.27
N ASN A 191 -45.52 21.40 -9.46
CA ASN A 191 -46.52 22.14 -10.24
C ASN A 191 -47.97 21.90 -9.77
N LYS A 192 -48.22 20.95 -8.85
CA LYS A 192 -49.55 20.66 -8.30
C LYS A 192 -49.77 21.30 -6.93
N CYS A 193 -48.80 21.23 -6.02
CA CYS A 193 -48.93 21.72 -4.64
C CYS A 193 -47.96 22.85 -4.27
N GLU A 194 -47.16 23.33 -5.22
CA GLU A 194 -46.19 24.43 -5.07
C GLU A 194 -45.05 24.22 -4.06
N ASP A 195 -44.94 23.02 -3.48
CA ASP A 195 -43.87 22.65 -2.55
C ASP A 195 -42.48 22.76 -3.22
N GLU A 196 -41.55 23.45 -2.57
CA GLU A 196 -40.17 23.62 -3.02
C GLU A 196 -39.25 22.62 -2.32
N PHE A 197 -38.49 21.84 -3.09
CA PHE A 197 -37.56 20.86 -2.55
C PHE A 197 -36.22 20.84 -3.29
N SER A 198 -35.17 20.37 -2.61
CA SER A 198 -33.82 20.29 -3.16
C SER A 198 -33.36 18.84 -3.30
N LEU A 199 -33.12 18.41 -4.53
CA LEU A 199 -32.67 17.04 -4.85
C LEU A 199 -31.75 17.06 -6.05
N SER A 200 -30.80 16.13 -6.05
CA SER A 200 -30.04 15.80 -7.24
C SER A 200 -30.91 15.05 -8.25
N ILE A 201 -30.57 15.17 -9.54
CA ILE A 201 -31.36 14.58 -10.64
C ILE A 201 -31.41 13.05 -10.49
N ASP A 202 -30.30 12.42 -10.11
CA ASP A 202 -30.25 10.97 -9.90
C ASP A 202 -31.22 10.50 -8.81
N LYS A 203 -31.31 11.23 -7.68
CA LYS A 203 -32.23 10.95 -6.59
C LYS A 203 -33.68 11.19 -7.00
N LEU A 204 -33.95 12.23 -7.78
CA LEU A 204 -35.28 12.50 -8.31
C LEU A 204 -35.75 11.39 -9.25
N LEU A 205 -34.93 11.03 -10.25
CA LEU A 205 -35.24 9.94 -11.18
C LEU A 205 -35.45 8.60 -10.44
N ASN A 206 -34.60 8.31 -9.45
CA ASN A 206 -34.75 7.12 -8.62
C ASN A 206 -36.05 7.14 -7.80
N ARG A 207 -36.44 8.29 -7.26
CA ARG A 207 -37.72 8.45 -6.57
C ARG A 207 -38.88 8.12 -7.51
N ILE A 208 -38.95 8.80 -8.66
CA ILE A 208 -40.01 8.58 -9.64
C ILE A 208 -40.06 7.11 -10.06
N SER A 209 -38.91 6.48 -10.32
CA SER A 209 -38.87 5.05 -10.68
C SER A 209 -39.38 4.08 -9.61
N ARG A 210 -39.28 4.45 -8.32
CA ARG A 210 -39.67 3.59 -7.19
C ARG A 210 -41.09 3.82 -6.72
N THR A 211 -41.54 5.08 -6.70
CA THR A 211 -42.83 5.47 -6.13
C THR A 211 -43.84 5.87 -7.20
N GLY A 212 -43.42 6.07 -8.46
CA GLY A 212 -44.22 6.65 -9.53
C GLY A 212 -44.38 8.18 -9.42
N SER A 213 -44.05 8.77 -8.28
CA SER A 213 -44.27 10.18 -7.95
C SER A 213 -42.96 10.97 -7.80
N TYR A 214 -42.96 12.24 -8.24
CA TYR A 214 -41.81 13.13 -8.03
C TYR A 214 -41.91 13.93 -6.71
N CYS A 215 -43.13 14.23 -6.25
CA CYS A 215 -43.41 15.01 -5.04
C CYS A 215 -43.94 14.10 -3.92
N ILE A 216 -43.32 14.15 -2.73
CA ILE A 216 -43.75 13.35 -1.56
C ILE A 216 -44.95 14.00 -0.86
N GLN A 217 -45.06 15.33 -0.89
CA GLN A 217 -46.09 16.05 -0.15
C GLN A 217 -47.51 15.80 -0.70
N CYS A 218 -47.65 15.67 -2.02
CA CYS A 218 -48.95 15.45 -2.68
C CYS A 218 -48.98 14.21 -3.59
N ASN A 219 -47.92 13.39 -3.59
CA ASN A 219 -47.79 12.22 -4.48
C ASN A 219 -47.97 12.52 -5.97
N ALA A 220 -47.58 13.72 -6.42
CA ALA A 220 -47.77 14.12 -7.81
C ALA A 220 -46.92 13.30 -8.80
N ILE A 221 -47.53 13.01 -9.95
CA ILE A 221 -47.00 12.20 -11.06
C ILE A 221 -47.02 13.02 -12.37
N PHE A 222 -46.32 12.55 -13.40
CA PHE A 222 -46.38 13.15 -14.74
C PHE A 222 -47.53 12.54 -15.56
N ASP A 223 -48.73 13.09 -15.36
CA ASP A 223 -50.00 12.66 -15.97
C ASP A 223 -50.46 13.51 -17.17
N SER A 224 -49.65 14.48 -17.58
CA SER A 224 -50.01 15.48 -18.57
C SER A 224 -49.25 15.28 -19.89
N LEU A 225 -49.95 15.42 -21.03
CA LEU A 225 -49.35 15.27 -22.36
C LEU A 225 -48.37 16.41 -22.67
N LEU A 226 -47.25 16.06 -23.31
CA LEU A 226 -46.29 17.05 -23.80
C LEU A 226 -46.84 17.80 -25.04
N PRO A 227 -46.38 19.04 -25.28
CA PRO A 227 -46.77 19.82 -26.46
C PRO A 227 -46.38 19.11 -27.77
N LYS A 228 -47.23 19.20 -28.80
CA LYS A 228 -47.00 18.60 -30.13
C LYS A 228 -45.92 19.29 -30.98
N THR A 229 -45.03 20.06 -30.37
CA THR A 229 -44.09 20.94 -31.08
C THR A 229 -42.78 20.27 -31.50
N LYS A 230 -42.56 19.00 -31.12
CA LYS A 230 -41.29 18.30 -31.37
C LYS A 230 -41.42 17.24 -32.46
N ASP A 231 -40.58 17.35 -33.49
CA ASP A 231 -40.52 16.37 -34.59
C ASP A 231 -39.91 15.02 -34.16
N THR A 232 -39.01 15.03 -33.17
CA THR A 232 -38.34 13.81 -32.68
C THR A 232 -38.92 13.36 -31.33
N PRO A 233 -39.41 12.11 -31.20
CA PRO A 233 -39.95 11.60 -29.94
C PRO A 233 -38.87 11.51 -28.83
N PRO A 234 -39.14 11.96 -27.58
CA PRO A 234 -38.19 11.87 -26.48
C PRO A 234 -37.70 10.43 -26.20
N LEU A 235 -38.59 9.44 -26.36
CA LEU A 235 -38.27 8.03 -26.18
C LEU A 235 -37.17 7.52 -27.15
N ARG A 236 -36.95 8.21 -28.28
CA ARG A 236 -35.94 7.83 -29.28
C ARG A 236 -34.52 7.80 -28.73
N PHE A 237 -34.22 8.61 -27.72
CA PHE A 237 -32.85 8.78 -27.22
C PHE A 237 -32.42 7.67 -26.26
N LEU A 238 -33.28 7.29 -25.31
CA LEU A 238 -32.95 6.30 -24.28
C LEU A 238 -33.54 4.91 -24.56
N GLN A 239 -34.59 4.83 -25.37
CA GLN A 239 -35.43 3.65 -25.51
C GLN A 239 -35.87 3.50 -26.98
N LYS A 240 -34.91 3.57 -27.90
CA LYS A 240 -35.18 3.50 -29.35
C LYS A 240 -35.98 2.25 -29.71
N GLU A 241 -35.66 1.13 -29.06
CA GLU A 241 -36.26 -0.19 -29.29
C GLU A 241 -37.72 -0.24 -28.80
N HIS A 242 -38.08 0.57 -27.80
CA HIS A 242 -39.47 0.65 -27.34
C HIS A 242 -40.39 1.27 -28.40
N LEU A 243 -39.86 2.15 -29.26
CA LEU A 243 -40.64 2.72 -30.37
C LEU A 243 -41.02 1.65 -31.41
N ASP A 244 -40.23 0.59 -31.55
CA ASP A 244 -40.56 -0.53 -32.44
C ASP A 244 -41.77 -1.34 -31.90
N GLU A 245 -41.99 -1.29 -30.59
CA GLU A 245 -43.16 -1.89 -29.92
C GLU A 245 -44.33 -0.90 -29.75
N TRP A 246 -44.26 0.30 -30.30
CA TRP A 246 -45.33 1.29 -30.18
C TRP A 246 -46.53 0.87 -31.03
N SER A 247 -47.70 0.64 -30.41
CA SER A 247 -48.89 0.22 -31.16
C SER A 247 -49.46 1.37 -31.99
N ILE A 248 -49.89 1.05 -33.22
CA ILE A 248 -50.66 1.96 -34.09
C ILE A 248 -52.05 2.26 -33.52
N SER A 249 -52.54 1.45 -32.58
CA SER A 249 -53.81 1.62 -31.89
C SER A 249 -53.78 2.79 -30.89
N ASN A 250 -52.61 3.37 -30.62
CA ASN A 250 -52.49 4.53 -29.73
C ASN A 250 -53.07 5.79 -30.36
N ILE A 251 -53.97 6.45 -29.62
CA ILE A 251 -54.46 7.80 -29.94
C ILE A 251 -53.36 8.86 -29.69
N ILE A 252 -52.48 8.59 -28.72
CA ILE A 252 -51.38 9.47 -28.32
C ILE A 252 -50.18 9.25 -29.24
N GLN A 253 -49.57 10.34 -29.72
CA GLN A 253 -48.33 10.26 -30.51
C GLN A 253 -47.11 10.07 -29.59
N SER A 254 -46.11 9.33 -30.06
CA SER A 254 -44.91 9.00 -29.26
C SER A 254 -44.06 10.22 -28.87
N ASN A 255 -44.22 11.36 -29.54
CA ASN A 255 -43.57 12.63 -29.19
C ASN A 255 -44.28 13.40 -28.05
N GLN A 256 -45.47 12.96 -27.64
CA GLN A 256 -46.25 13.59 -26.57
C GLN A 256 -45.98 12.99 -25.19
N VAL A 257 -45.09 12.00 -25.10
CA VAL A 257 -44.70 11.34 -23.84
C VAL A 257 -43.19 11.16 -23.78
N ASP A 258 -42.65 11.13 -22.57
CA ASP A 258 -41.26 10.77 -22.29
C ASP A 258 -41.16 9.56 -21.35
N ALA A 259 -39.93 9.17 -21.02
CA ALA A 259 -39.66 7.99 -20.20
C ALA A 259 -40.15 8.09 -18.73
N LEU A 260 -40.59 9.27 -18.28
CA LEU A 260 -41.08 9.52 -16.92
C LEU A 260 -42.61 9.66 -16.86
N THR A 261 -43.25 9.69 -18.02
CA THR A 261 -44.68 9.91 -18.16
C THR A 261 -45.45 8.68 -17.67
N ASN A 262 -46.49 8.92 -16.86
CA ASN A 262 -47.34 7.88 -16.27
C ASN A 262 -48.67 7.68 -17.01
N ILE A 263 -48.71 8.07 -18.30
CA ILE A 263 -49.88 7.93 -19.16
C ILE A 263 -49.84 6.53 -19.77
N GLU A 264 -50.93 5.76 -19.64
CA GLU A 264 -51.02 4.44 -20.25
C GLU A 264 -50.99 4.54 -21.77
N VAL A 265 -50.11 3.75 -22.39
CA VAL A 265 -50.05 3.56 -23.83
C VAL A 265 -50.05 2.08 -24.17
N ILE A 266 -50.42 1.78 -25.40
CA ILE A 266 -50.57 0.44 -25.93
C ILE A 266 -49.24 0.01 -26.58
N TRP A 267 -48.76 -1.16 -26.19
CA TRP A 267 -47.51 -1.75 -26.68
C TRP A 267 -47.77 -3.08 -27.37
N ASN A 268 -47.10 -3.32 -28.48
CA ASN A 268 -47.07 -4.59 -29.21
C ASN A 268 -45.77 -5.30 -28.91
N CYS A 269 -45.82 -6.37 -28.11
CA CYS A 269 -44.61 -7.09 -27.71
C CYS A 269 -43.95 -7.75 -28.93
N ASN A 270 -42.65 -7.52 -29.12
CA ASN A 270 -41.93 -8.10 -30.25
C ASN A 270 -41.82 -9.63 -30.20
N ASN A 271 -41.82 -10.21 -29.00
CA ASN A 271 -41.67 -11.65 -28.78
C ASN A 271 -42.99 -12.42 -28.97
N CYS A 272 -44.03 -12.07 -28.20
CA CYS A 272 -45.30 -12.80 -28.22
C CYS A 272 -46.34 -12.24 -29.20
N LYS A 273 -46.07 -11.07 -29.82
CA LYS A 273 -47.01 -10.33 -30.67
C LYS A 273 -48.32 -9.91 -30.00
N GLY A 274 -48.42 -10.08 -28.67
CA GLY A 274 -49.56 -9.63 -27.87
C GLY A 274 -49.54 -8.12 -27.64
N GLU A 275 -50.73 -7.53 -27.67
CA GLU A 275 -50.96 -6.12 -27.37
C GLU A 275 -51.28 -5.95 -25.87
N TYR A 276 -50.57 -5.05 -25.17
CA TYR A 276 -50.78 -4.79 -23.74
C TYR A 276 -50.63 -3.31 -23.40
N LYS A 277 -51.23 -2.87 -22.29
CA LYS A 277 -51.18 -1.48 -21.83
C LYS A 277 -50.25 -1.34 -20.63
N CYS A 278 -49.36 -0.36 -20.69
CA CYS A 278 -48.64 0.16 -19.52
C CYS A 278 -48.09 1.55 -19.82
N SER A 279 -47.73 2.31 -18.79
CA SER A 279 -47.07 3.61 -18.99
C SER A 279 -45.63 3.44 -19.50
N PRO A 280 -45.05 4.45 -20.18
CA PRO A 280 -43.64 4.45 -20.56
C PRO A 280 -42.67 4.23 -19.39
N ILE A 281 -42.99 4.78 -18.21
CA ILE A 281 -42.17 4.57 -17.01
C ILE A 281 -42.25 3.12 -16.51
N ASP A 282 -43.44 2.51 -16.54
CA ASP A 282 -43.61 1.12 -16.13
C ASP A 282 -42.98 0.14 -17.11
N LYS A 283 -42.90 0.46 -18.41
CA LYS A 283 -42.27 -0.42 -19.40
C LYS A 283 -40.80 -0.72 -19.10
N LEU A 284 -40.12 0.16 -18.36
CA LEU A 284 -38.73 -0.05 -17.92
C LEU A 284 -38.58 -1.16 -16.87
N THR A 285 -39.64 -1.48 -16.13
CA THR A 285 -39.61 -2.41 -14.99
C THR A 285 -40.54 -3.61 -15.22
N ILE A 286 -41.70 -3.39 -15.83
CA ILE A 286 -42.73 -4.37 -16.11
C ILE A 286 -42.45 -5.06 -17.44
N ARG A 287 -42.16 -6.36 -17.37
CA ARG A 287 -42.07 -7.22 -18.55
C ARG A 287 -43.46 -7.44 -19.16
N CYS A 288 -43.50 -7.72 -20.46
CA CYS A 288 -44.73 -8.10 -21.16
C CYS A 288 -45.52 -9.16 -20.36
N PRO A 289 -46.79 -8.92 -20.00
CA PRO A 289 -47.56 -9.79 -19.10
C PRO A 289 -47.74 -11.21 -19.65
N TYR A 290 -47.78 -11.36 -20.97
CA TYR A 290 -47.85 -12.67 -21.63
C TYR A 290 -46.54 -13.46 -21.55
N CYS A 291 -45.41 -12.80 -21.85
CA CYS A 291 -44.07 -13.41 -21.75
C CYS A 291 -43.69 -13.75 -20.31
N ASP A 292 -44.13 -12.94 -19.36
CA ASP A 292 -43.90 -13.12 -17.92
C ASP A 292 -44.93 -14.07 -17.26
N ASN A 293 -45.79 -14.72 -18.05
CA ASN A 293 -46.85 -15.64 -17.62
C ASN A 293 -47.83 -15.07 -16.58
N LYS A 294 -48.02 -13.75 -16.55
CA LYS A 294 -49.03 -13.09 -15.72
C LYS A 294 -50.41 -13.08 -16.36
N GLN A 295 -50.49 -13.11 -17.68
CA GLN A 295 -51.73 -13.19 -18.45
C GLN A 295 -51.63 -14.22 -19.58
N MET A 296 -52.77 -14.81 -19.96
CA MET A 296 -52.84 -15.76 -21.07
C MET A 296 -52.95 -15.03 -22.41
N LEU A 297 -52.20 -15.50 -23.40
CA LEU A 297 -52.31 -15.13 -24.81
C LEU A 297 -52.52 -16.41 -25.62
N LYS A 298 -53.66 -16.50 -26.31
CA LYS A 298 -54.01 -17.65 -27.14
C LYS A 298 -52.97 -17.83 -28.26
N GLY A 299 -52.50 -19.05 -28.45
CA GLY A 299 -51.46 -19.39 -29.42
C GLY A 299 -50.03 -18.99 -29.00
N PHE A 300 -49.79 -18.66 -27.72
CA PHE A 300 -48.44 -18.36 -27.23
C PHE A 300 -48.09 -19.06 -25.91
N ASN A 301 -48.90 -18.87 -24.86
CA ASN A 301 -48.60 -19.42 -23.53
C ASN A 301 -49.73 -20.31 -22.96
N THR A 302 -50.51 -20.90 -23.85
CA THR A 302 -51.54 -21.90 -23.53
C THR A 302 -50.90 -23.24 -23.17
N LEU A 303 -51.70 -24.19 -22.65
CA LEU A 303 -51.26 -25.54 -22.36
C LEU A 303 -50.78 -26.24 -23.64
N GLN A 304 -51.46 -26.01 -24.76
CA GLN A 304 -51.07 -26.57 -26.05
C GLN A 304 -49.66 -26.16 -26.47
N GLU A 305 -49.31 -24.88 -26.30
CA GLU A 305 -48.00 -24.38 -26.74
C GLU A 305 -46.88 -24.70 -25.73
N LYS A 306 -47.16 -24.61 -24.42
CA LYS A 306 -46.11 -24.78 -23.39
C LYS A 306 -46.02 -26.18 -22.80
N PHE A 307 -47.10 -26.94 -22.86
CA PHE A 307 -47.20 -28.27 -22.27
C PHE A 307 -47.96 -29.25 -23.19
N PRO A 308 -47.58 -29.40 -24.48
CA PRO A 308 -48.27 -30.29 -25.42
C PRO A 308 -48.33 -31.74 -24.92
N GLN A 309 -47.36 -32.16 -24.11
CA GLN A 309 -47.33 -33.49 -23.51
C GLN A 309 -48.49 -33.78 -22.55
N PHE A 310 -49.25 -32.78 -22.08
CA PHE A 310 -50.46 -33.01 -21.30
C PHE A 310 -51.70 -33.34 -22.14
N GLU A 311 -51.63 -33.16 -23.46
CA GLU A 311 -52.74 -33.44 -24.37
C GLU A 311 -53.15 -34.93 -24.32
N VAL A 312 -52.20 -35.85 -24.10
CA VAL A 312 -52.49 -37.29 -23.93
C VAL A 312 -53.36 -37.61 -22.72
N PHE A 313 -53.45 -36.71 -21.74
CA PHE A 313 -54.30 -36.86 -20.56
C PHE A 313 -55.67 -36.20 -20.74
N TRP A 314 -55.92 -35.54 -21.87
CA TRP A 314 -57.12 -34.75 -22.09
C TRP A 314 -58.36 -35.63 -22.22
N ASP A 315 -59.45 -35.24 -21.56
CA ASP A 315 -60.78 -35.82 -21.77
C ASP A 315 -61.58 -34.91 -22.72
N ASP A 316 -61.98 -35.43 -23.88
CA ASP A 316 -62.77 -34.67 -24.88
C ASP A 316 -64.17 -34.27 -24.38
N LYS A 317 -64.60 -34.75 -23.21
CA LYS A 317 -65.82 -34.31 -22.54
C LYS A 317 -65.71 -32.92 -21.90
N ASN A 318 -64.52 -32.34 -21.84
CA ASN A 318 -64.32 -31.00 -21.31
C ASN A 318 -65.04 -29.92 -22.16
N PRO A 319 -65.46 -28.80 -21.55
CA PRO A 319 -66.32 -27.81 -22.21
C PRO A 319 -65.64 -27.02 -23.33
N ASN A 320 -64.33 -26.81 -23.25
CA ASN A 320 -63.53 -26.11 -24.27
C ASN A 320 -62.36 -26.98 -24.72
N THR A 321 -61.55 -26.50 -25.68
CA THR A 321 -60.39 -27.25 -26.17
C THR A 321 -59.17 -27.10 -25.25
N PHE A 322 -58.21 -28.03 -25.35
CA PHE A 322 -56.97 -27.99 -24.56
C PHE A 322 -56.20 -26.66 -24.71
N GLY A 323 -56.21 -26.07 -25.92
CA GLY A 323 -55.56 -24.80 -26.24
C GLY A 323 -56.24 -23.56 -25.66
N ASP A 324 -57.45 -23.67 -25.08
CA ASP A 324 -58.14 -22.56 -24.43
C ASP A 324 -57.72 -22.37 -22.96
N TYR A 325 -56.89 -23.28 -22.44
CA TYR A 325 -56.40 -23.28 -21.08
C TYR A 325 -54.88 -23.01 -21.02
N TRP A 326 -54.40 -22.63 -19.84
CA TRP A 326 -52.97 -22.42 -19.54
C TRP A 326 -52.60 -22.86 -18.12
N GLN A 327 -51.32 -22.78 -17.76
CA GLN A 327 -50.78 -23.28 -16.49
C GLN A 327 -51.34 -22.61 -15.21
N HIS A 328 -52.08 -21.51 -15.31
CA HIS A 328 -52.69 -20.84 -14.16
C HIS A 328 -54.22 -20.99 -14.10
N SER A 329 -54.82 -21.76 -15.02
CA SER A 329 -56.26 -22.04 -15.01
C SER A 329 -56.64 -22.83 -13.77
N LYS A 330 -57.62 -22.33 -13.02
CA LYS A 330 -58.10 -22.93 -11.76
C LYS A 330 -59.35 -23.80 -11.91
N GLU A 331 -59.95 -23.78 -13.09
CA GLU A 331 -61.14 -24.56 -13.40
C GLU A 331 -60.87 -26.06 -13.28
N THR A 332 -61.83 -26.79 -12.73
CA THR A 332 -61.73 -28.25 -12.57
C THR A 332 -62.12 -28.92 -13.88
N LEU A 333 -61.17 -29.60 -14.52
CA LEU A 333 -61.35 -30.31 -15.79
C LEU A 333 -61.21 -31.83 -15.58
N SER A 334 -61.79 -32.60 -16.49
CA SER A 334 -61.67 -34.06 -16.55
C SER A 334 -60.42 -34.46 -17.31
N TRP A 335 -59.67 -35.41 -16.75
CA TRP A 335 -58.43 -35.92 -17.33
C TRP A 335 -58.46 -37.44 -17.31
N ILE A 336 -57.95 -38.09 -18.35
CA ILE A 336 -57.84 -39.55 -18.43
C ILE A 336 -56.38 -39.92 -18.28
N CYS A 337 -56.06 -40.75 -17.29
CA CYS A 337 -54.71 -41.25 -17.16
C CYS A 337 -54.43 -42.33 -18.23
N PRO A 338 -53.47 -42.14 -19.13
CA PRO A 338 -53.14 -43.11 -20.19
C PRO A 338 -52.46 -44.41 -19.68
N CYS A 339 -51.98 -44.45 -18.42
CA CYS A 339 -51.41 -45.69 -17.84
C CYS A 339 -52.50 -46.61 -17.24
N CYS A 340 -53.51 -46.03 -16.58
CA CYS A 340 -54.55 -46.74 -15.82
C CYS A 340 -55.95 -46.63 -16.45
N ASN A 341 -56.13 -45.79 -17.48
CA ASN A 341 -57.39 -45.40 -18.12
C ASN A 341 -58.49 -44.87 -17.17
N ILE A 342 -58.12 -44.43 -15.97
CA ILE A 342 -59.06 -43.83 -15.02
C ILE A 342 -59.21 -42.33 -15.30
N SER A 343 -60.46 -41.87 -15.33
CA SER A 343 -60.81 -40.45 -15.35
C SER A 343 -60.69 -39.84 -13.95
N PHE A 344 -60.08 -38.66 -13.84
CA PHE A 344 -59.97 -37.91 -12.60
C PHE A 344 -60.14 -36.41 -12.84
N LEU A 345 -60.51 -35.67 -11.80
CA LEU A 345 -60.77 -34.23 -11.87
C LEU A 345 -59.58 -33.45 -11.30
N SER A 346 -59.07 -32.48 -12.05
CA SER A 346 -58.00 -31.58 -11.60
C SER A 346 -58.02 -30.27 -12.39
N SER A 347 -57.50 -29.20 -11.81
CA SER A 347 -57.22 -27.99 -12.57
C SER A 347 -55.88 -28.08 -13.30
N PRO A 348 -55.73 -27.42 -14.47
CA PRO A 348 -54.44 -27.28 -15.14
C PRO A 348 -53.33 -26.76 -14.22
N ALA A 349 -53.63 -25.77 -13.38
CA ALA A 349 -52.65 -25.22 -12.44
C ALA A 349 -52.15 -26.26 -11.42
N ALA A 350 -53.07 -27.07 -10.88
CA ALA A 350 -52.69 -28.15 -9.98
C ALA A 350 -51.92 -29.26 -10.73
N LEU A 351 -52.30 -29.58 -11.96
CA LEU A 351 -51.66 -30.62 -12.76
C LEU A 351 -50.22 -30.24 -13.14
N VAL A 352 -50.00 -29.02 -13.64
CA VAL A 352 -48.66 -28.51 -13.99
C VAL A 352 -47.78 -28.37 -12.75
N ALA A 353 -48.30 -27.83 -11.64
CA ALA A 353 -47.52 -27.63 -10.41
C ALA A 353 -47.00 -28.95 -9.81
N ARG A 354 -47.70 -30.07 -10.03
CA ARG A 354 -47.34 -31.40 -9.49
C ARG A 354 -46.19 -32.08 -10.25
N ILE A 355 -45.74 -31.53 -11.38
CA ILE A 355 -44.67 -32.11 -12.23
C ILE A 355 -43.40 -31.24 -12.24
N ASN A 356 -43.38 -30.13 -11.50
CA ASN A 356 -42.22 -29.23 -11.44
C ASN A 356 -40.98 -29.86 -10.76
N PRO A 357 -39.73 -29.50 -11.16
CA PRO A 357 -38.51 -30.30 -10.93
C PRO A 357 -38.05 -30.47 -9.47
N ASN A 358 -38.66 -29.76 -8.52
CA ASN A 358 -38.25 -29.75 -7.11
C ASN A 358 -39.35 -30.28 -6.15
N GLY A 359 -40.50 -30.72 -6.67
CA GLY A 359 -41.65 -31.11 -5.86
C GLY A 359 -42.02 -32.56 -6.05
N PHE A 360 -41.50 -33.43 -5.18
CA PHE A 360 -42.14 -34.71 -4.92
C PHE A 360 -43.57 -34.46 -4.43
N ASN A 361 -44.56 -34.93 -5.18
CA ASN A 361 -45.81 -35.37 -4.59
C ASN A 361 -46.40 -36.51 -5.43
N ASN A 362 -46.26 -37.70 -4.86
CA ASN A 362 -47.02 -38.90 -5.22
C ASN A 362 -48.52 -38.57 -5.15
N LEU A 363 -49.23 -38.62 -6.30
CA LEU A 363 -50.69 -38.77 -6.49
C LEU A 363 -51.10 -38.14 -7.84
N THR A 364 -50.70 -38.77 -8.94
CA THR A 364 -50.94 -38.32 -10.32
C THR A 364 -52.20 -38.95 -10.93
N CYS A 365 -52.27 -40.29 -11.00
CA CYS A 365 -53.54 -41.03 -11.15
C CYS A 365 -54.08 -41.35 -9.74
N PRO A 366 -55.40 -41.45 -9.52
CA PRO A 366 -55.95 -42.03 -8.29
C PRO A 366 -55.35 -43.40 -7.90
N ASN A 367 -54.79 -44.12 -8.89
CA ASN A 367 -54.04 -45.37 -8.72
C ASN A 367 -52.51 -45.20 -8.63
N PHE A 368 -51.99 -43.99 -8.39
CA PHE A 368 -50.56 -43.72 -8.18
C PHE A 368 -49.63 -44.18 -9.33
N CYS A 369 -50.08 -44.06 -10.58
CA CYS A 369 -49.25 -44.42 -11.74
C CYS A 369 -48.04 -43.49 -11.89
N ASP A 370 -46.88 -44.07 -12.19
CA ASP A 370 -45.69 -43.32 -12.56
C ASP A 370 -45.79 -42.82 -14.01
N TRP A 371 -46.02 -41.53 -14.17
CA TRP A 371 -46.05 -40.88 -15.48
C TRP A 371 -44.65 -40.49 -15.97
N SER A 372 -43.67 -40.39 -15.05
CA SER A 372 -42.31 -39.90 -15.35
C SER A 372 -41.54 -40.85 -16.28
N SER A 373 -41.63 -42.16 -16.04
CA SER A 373 -40.99 -43.19 -16.82
C SER A 373 -41.75 -43.52 -18.12
N PHE A 374 -43.09 -43.51 -18.11
CA PHE A 374 -43.92 -43.90 -19.26
C PHE A 374 -44.16 -42.78 -20.27
N ILE A 375 -44.40 -41.55 -19.82
CA ILE A 375 -44.85 -40.43 -20.69
C ILE A 375 -43.77 -39.37 -20.85
N PHE A 376 -43.16 -38.95 -19.74
CA PHE A 376 -42.11 -37.93 -19.81
C PHE A 376 -40.75 -38.53 -20.20
N LYS A 377 -40.64 -39.88 -20.27
CA LYS A 377 -39.38 -40.64 -20.47
C LYS A 377 -38.23 -40.09 -19.62
N SER A 378 -38.57 -39.49 -18.49
CA SER A 378 -37.65 -38.75 -17.66
C SER A 378 -37.11 -39.73 -16.63
N THR A 379 -35.96 -40.34 -16.92
CA THR A 379 -35.15 -40.93 -15.86
C THR A 379 -34.83 -39.82 -14.84
N VAL A 380 -34.57 -40.16 -13.58
CA VAL A 380 -34.17 -39.20 -12.52
C VAL A 380 -32.93 -38.35 -12.91
N PHE A 381 -32.22 -38.80 -13.96
CA PHE A 381 -31.04 -38.18 -14.57
C PHE A 381 -31.27 -37.75 -16.03
N SER A 382 -32.51 -37.67 -16.52
CA SER A 382 -32.83 -37.27 -17.90
C SER A 382 -32.32 -35.87 -18.25
N GLU A 383 -32.31 -34.97 -17.27
CA GLU A 383 -31.70 -33.63 -17.38
C GLU A 383 -30.17 -33.68 -17.48
N LYS A 384 -29.51 -34.75 -16.99
CA LYS A 384 -28.04 -34.93 -16.98
C LYS A 384 -27.65 -36.40 -17.24
N PRO A 385 -27.71 -36.87 -18.49
CA PRO A 385 -27.44 -38.27 -18.86
C PRO A 385 -26.07 -38.78 -18.41
N ILE A 386 -25.08 -37.88 -18.32
CA ILE A 386 -23.73 -38.18 -17.83
C ILE A 386 -23.72 -38.79 -16.42
N MET A 387 -24.69 -38.48 -15.57
CA MET A 387 -24.77 -39.05 -14.22
C MET A 387 -25.07 -40.55 -14.24
N LEU A 388 -25.87 -41.03 -15.19
CA LEU A 388 -26.09 -42.47 -15.39
C LEU A 388 -24.80 -43.16 -15.86
N GLN A 389 -24.05 -42.50 -16.74
CA GLN A 389 -22.79 -43.02 -17.25
C GLN A 389 -21.70 -43.09 -16.18
N GLU A 390 -21.65 -42.11 -15.26
CA GLU A 390 -20.69 -42.05 -14.16
C GLU A 390 -21.13 -42.86 -12.92
N TRP A 391 -22.27 -43.56 -12.95
CA TRP A 391 -22.73 -44.36 -11.82
C TRP A 391 -21.89 -45.63 -11.67
N SER A 392 -21.20 -45.78 -10.53
CA SER A 392 -20.34 -46.94 -10.33
C SER A 392 -21.13 -48.22 -10.04
N SER A 393 -20.68 -49.33 -10.63
CA SER A 393 -21.20 -50.67 -10.35
C SER A 393 -20.95 -51.11 -8.90
N LYS A 394 -19.97 -50.50 -8.21
CA LYS A 394 -19.63 -50.76 -6.80
C LYS A 394 -20.69 -50.29 -5.81
N ASN A 395 -21.70 -49.55 -6.24
CA ASN A 395 -22.82 -49.16 -5.37
C ASN A 395 -23.78 -50.31 -5.07
N GLU A 396 -23.67 -51.44 -5.79
CA GLU A 396 -24.53 -52.64 -5.62
C GLU A 396 -26.04 -52.38 -5.77
N ILE A 397 -26.42 -51.20 -6.25
CA ILE A 397 -27.80 -50.79 -6.54
C ILE A 397 -27.86 -50.09 -7.90
N ALA A 398 -28.97 -50.26 -8.61
CA ALA A 398 -29.25 -49.50 -9.82
C ALA A 398 -29.46 -48.02 -9.49
N ALA A 399 -28.97 -47.11 -10.34
CA ALA A 399 -29.05 -45.66 -10.13
C ALA A 399 -30.49 -45.15 -9.90
N GLU A 400 -31.48 -45.80 -10.54
CA GLU A 400 -32.91 -45.51 -10.42
C GLU A 400 -33.48 -45.84 -9.03
N LYS A 401 -32.87 -46.78 -8.31
CA LYS A 401 -33.29 -47.23 -6.98
C LYS A 401 -32.57 -46.48 -5.85
N ALA A 402 -31.69 -45.53 -6.18
CA ALA A 402 -30.91 -44.77 -5.21
C ALA A 402 -31.74 -43.64 -4.54
N LEU A 403 -31.39 -43.33 -3.28
CA LEU A 403 -32.02 -42.27 -2.49
C LEU A 403 -31.50 -40.91 -2.95
N HIS A 404 -32.20 -40.33 -3.93
CA HIS A 404 -31.76 -39.14 -4.67
C HIS A 404 -32.01 -37.80 -3.96
N HIS A 405 -32.76 -37.79 -2.86
CA HIS A 405 -33.10 -36.58 -2.09
C HIS A 405 -32.29 -36.42 -0.79
N ILE A 406 -31.50 -37.43 -0.41
CA ILE A 406 -30.77 -37.42 0.86
C ILE A 406 -29.35 -36.89 0.64
N ALA A 407 -29.09 -35.65 1.08
CA ALA A 407 -27.77 -35.03 0.94
C ALA A 407 -26.66 -35.71 1.76
N THR A 408 -27.02 -36.42 2.84
CA THR A 408 -26.08 -37.14 3.72
C THR A 408 -25.66 -38.51 3.18
N LYS A 409 -26.45 -39.10 2.26
CA LYS A 409 -26.13 -40.40 1.66
C LYS A 409 -25.19 -40.21 0.49
N LYS A 410 -23.99 -40.75 0.59
CA LYS A 410 -22.98 -40.74 -0.48
C LYS A 410 -23.04 -42.02 -1.31
N TYR A 411 -22.80 -41.86 -2.60
CA TYR A 411 -22.66 -42.92 -3.58
C TYR A 411 -21.30 -42.79 -4.28
N ILE A 412 -20.80 -43.88 -4.84
CA ILE A 412 -19.55 -43.95 -5.59
C ILE A 412 -19.82 -43.58 -7.05
N TRP A 413 -19.00 -42.70 -7.59
CA TRP A 413 -19.10 -42.23 -8.96
C TRP A 413 -17.76 -42.44 -9.66
N ASP A 414 -17.82 -42.92 -10.89
CA ASP A 414 -16.66 -43.12 -11.75
C ASP A 414 -16.61 -41.94 -12.72
N CYS A 415 -15.68 -41.01 -12.49
CA CYS A 415 -15.63 -39.79 -13.29
C CYS A 415 -15.29 -40.09 -14.75
N SER A 416 -16.11 -39.59 -15.67
CA SER A 416 -15.91 -39.76 -17.12
C SER A 416 -14.65 -39.07 -17.65
N LYS A 417 -14.17 -38.02 -16.97
CA LYS A 417 -13.02 -37.20 -17.40
C LYS A 417 -11.68 -37.72 -16.89
N CYS A 418 -11.59 -37.98 -15.58
CA CYS A 418 -10.34 -38.40 -14.95
C CYS A 418 -10.27 -39.89 -14.64
N HIS A 419 -11.35 -40.63 -14.88
CA HIS A 419 -11.50 -42.06 -14.53
C HIS A 419 -11.20 -42.35 -13.06
N GLY A 420 -11.30 -41.33 -12.20
CA GLY A 420 -11.12 -41.43 -10.76
C GLY A 420 -12.44 -41.73 -10.06
N GLU A 421 -12.38 -42.62 -9.09
CA GLU A 421 -13.53 -42.98 -8.24
C GLU A 421 -13.66 -41.96 -7.11
N TYR A 422 -14.87 -41.41 -6.91
CA TYR A 422 -15.11 -40.46 -5.83
C TYR A 422 -16.50 -40.63 -5.22
N GLN A 423 -16.66 -40.15 -3.99
CA GLN A 423 -17.93 -40.26 -3.27
C GLN A 423 -18.65 -38.91 -3.17
N CYS A 424 -19.90 -38.88 -3.61
CA CYS A 424 -20.76 -37.68 -3.56
C CYS A 424 -22.23 -38.08 -3.40
N SER A 425 -23.05 -37.21 -2.83
CA SER A 425 -24.50 -37.42 -2.79
C SER A 425 -25.15 -36.98 -4.10
N ILE A 426 -26.28 -37.59 -4.46
CA ILE A 426 -27.00 -37.27 -5.70
C ILE A 426 -27.45 -35.80 -5.75
N PRO A 427 -27.99 -35.19 -4.67
CA PRO A 427 -28.34 -33.76 -4.68
C PRO A 427 -27.15 -32.86 -5.02
N ILE A 428 -26.00 -33.06 -4.36
CA ILE A 428 -24.79 -32.27 -4.59
C ILE A 428 -24.28 -32.48 -6.02
N ARG A 429 -24.28 -33.72 -6.52
CA ARG A 429 -23.87 -34.03 -7.89
C ARG A 429 -24.77 -33.39 -8.95
N LYS A 430 -26.06 -33.16 -8.65
CA LYS A 430 -27.02 -32.45 -9.51
C LYS A 430 -26.74 -30.93 -9.54
N GLU A 431 -26.52 -30.32 -8.38
CA GLU A 431 -26.30 -28.88 -8.26
C GLU A 431 -24.93 -28.44 -8.78
N VAL A 432 -23.89 -29.24 -8.50
CA VAL A 432 -22.51 -28.90 -8.85
C VAL A 432 -22.15 -29.43 -10.23
N GLU A 433 -21.76 -28.53 -11.14
CA GLU A 433 -21.36 -28.88 -12.51
C GLU A 433 -20.16 -29.85 -12.55
N VAL A 434 -19.11 -29.56 -11.78
CA VAL A 434 -17.94 -30.43 -11.60
C VAL A 434 -17.89 -30.88 -10.14
N ALA A 435 -18.42 -32.07 -9.84
CA ALA A 435 -18.42 -32.61 -8.48
C ALA A 435 -17.18 -33.47 -8.15
N CYS A 436 -16.46 -33.94 -9.17
CA CYS A 436 -15.27 -34.76 -8.98
C CYS A 436 -14.14 -33.94 -8.32
N PRO A 437 -13.63 -34.33 -7.13
CA PRO A 437 -12.61 -33.57 -6.40
C PRO A 437 -11.26 -33.54 -7.13
N TYR A 438 -10.96 -34.55 -7.95
CA TYR A 438 -9.77 -34.56 -8.81
C TYR A 438 -9.86 -33.51 -9.92
N CYS A 439 -11.01 -33.45 -10.61
CA CYS A 439 -11.24 -32.46 -11.67
C CYS A 439 -11.29 -31.02 -11.14
N ARG A 440 -11.68 -30.84 -9.86
CA ARG A 440 -11.68 -29.55 -9.16
C ARG A 440 -10.33 -29.13 -8.60
N MET A 441 -9.28 -29.93 -8.76
CA MET A 441 -7.95 -29.68 -8.17
C MET A 441 -7.96 -29.64 -6.63
N GLU A 442 -8.93 -30.29 -5.98
CA GLU A 442 -9.03 -30.38 -4.52
C GLU A 442 -8.29 -31.60 -3.96
N THR A 443 -8.21 -32.68 -4.72
CA THR A 443 -7.52 -33.92 -4.34
C THR A 443 -6.55 -34.35 -5.43
N LEU A 444 -5.36 -34.81 -5.04
CA LEU A 444 -4.34 -35.28 -5.96
C LEU A 444 -4.68 -36.66 -6.54
N LYS A 445 -4.54 -36.78 -7.85
CA LYS A 445 -4.51 -38.01 -8.62
C LYS A 445 -3.26 -37.96 -9.53
N PRO A 446 -2.17 -38.67 -9.18
CA PRO A 446 -0.85 -38.52 -9.80
C PRO A 446 -0.85 -38.60 -11.33
N ASP A 447 -1.65 -39.50 -11.90
CA ASP A 447 -1.80 -39.78 -13.32
C ASP A 447 -2.75 -38.82 -14.07
N PHE A 448 -3.31 -37.82 -13.41
CA PHE A 448 -4.29 -36.91 -14.01
C PHE A 448 -4.02 -35.42 -13.75
N ASN A 449 -3.95 -35.01 -12.49
CA ASN A 449 -3.94 -33.58 -12.11
C ASN A 449 -2.69 -33.16 -11.32
N SER A 450 -1.65 -33.99 -11.34
CA SER A 450 -0.38 -33.62 -10.77
C SER A 450 0.37 -32.63 -11.66
N ILE A 451 1.39 -31.97 -11.09
CA ILE A 451 2.29 -31.11 -11.88
C ILE A 451 3.01 -31.92 -12.95
N GLY A 452 3.48 -33.12 -12.61
CA GLY A 452 4.16 -33.99 -13.57
C GLY A 452 3.29 -34.35 -14.76
N GLN A 453 1.99 -34.55 -14.53
CA GLN A 453 1.04 -34.86 -15.60
C GLN A 453 0.64 -33.63 -16.42
N MET A 454 0.40 -32.49 -15.76
CA MET A 454 -0.07 -31.27 -16.44
C MET A 454 1.06 -30.48 -17.11
N TYR A 455 2.29 -30.61 -16.60
CA TYR A 455 3.49 -29.91 -17.07
C TYR A 455 4.64 -30.90 -17.24
N PRO A 456 4.55 -31.84 -18.20
CA PRO A 456 5.55 -32.90 -18.37
C PRO A 456 6.95 -32.34 -18.64
N GLU A 457 7.06 -31.18 -19.28
CA GLU A 457 8.34 -30.52 -19.56
C GLU A 457 9.09 -30.08 -18.28
N ILE A 458 8.36 -29.73 -17.22
CA ILE A 458 8.94 -29.35 -15.92
C ILE A 458 9.57 -30.57 -15.23
N THR A 459 9.08 -31.78 -15.50
CA THR A 459 9.60 -33.00 -14.87
C THR A 459 11.08 -33.24 -15.19
N ASN A 460 11.52 -32.88 -16.41
CA ASN A 460 12.90 -33.01 -16.85
C ASN A 460 13.84 -32.02 -16.13
N LEU A 461 13.30 -30.95 -15.59
CA LEU A 461 14.05 -29.94 -14.85
C LEU A 461 13.96 -30.16 -13.33
N TRP A 462 13.17 -31.13 -12.87
CA TRP A 462 12.94 -31.36 -11.44
C TRP A 462 14.24 -31.68 -10.72
N GLY A 463 14.53 -30.90 -9.69
CA GLY A 463 15.76 -31.01 -8.92
C GLY A 463 15.87 -32.33 -8.17
N SER A 464 17.08 -32.91 -8.08
CA SER A 464 17.34 -34.12 -7.28
C SER A 464 17.24 -33.87 -5.78
N THR A 465 17.31 -32.61 -5.35
CA THR A 465 17.19 -32.22 -3.93
C THR A 465 15.75 -32.30 -3.42
N ASN A 466 14.76 -32.45 -4.31
CA ASN A 466 13.37 -32.62 -3.88
C ASN A 466 13.12 -34.01 -3.28
N GLU A 467 12.51 -34.06 -2.10
CA GLU A 467 12.07 -35.31 -1.47
C GLU A 467 10.90 -35.98 -2.18
N LYS A 468 10.06 -35.18 -2.85
CA LYS A 468 8.85 -35.64 -3.53
C LYS A 468 8.96 -35.44 -5.03
N SER A 469 8.30 -36.33 -5.78
CA SER A 469 8.25 -36.25 -7.23
C SER A 469 7.29 -35.13 -7.68
N PRO A 470 7.43 -34.61 -8.92
CA PRO A 470 6.45 -33.66 -9.46
C PRO A 470 5.04 -34.26 -9.58
N TYR A 471 4.89 -35.58 -9.52
CA TYR A 471 3.59 -36.26 -9.53
C TYR A 471 2.88 -36.23 -8.17
N ASP A 472 3.58 -35.84 -7.10
CA ASP A 472 3.06 -35.76 -5.73
C ASP A 472 2.50 -34.37 -5.38
N TYR A 473 2.47 -33.45 -6.35
CA TYR A 473 2.04 -32.07 -6.15
C TYR A 473 0.87 -31.71 -7.07
N LEU A 474 -0.12 -31.01 -6.50
CA LEU A 474 -1.15 -30.29 -7.25
C LEU A 474 -0.60 -28.93 -7.73
N PRO A 475 -1.00 -28.43 -8.91
CA PRO A 475 -0.62 -27.11 -9.42
C PRO A 475 -1.40 -25.97 -8.72
N ASN A 476 -1.28 -25.88 -7.40
CA ASN A 476 -2.00 -24.91 -6.59
C ASN A 476 -1.14 -23.66 -6.31
N LYS A 477 -1.50 -22.53 -6.93
CA LYS A 477 -0.85 -21.23 -6.77
C LYS A 477 -1.03 -20.58 -5.38
N SER A 478 -1.91 -21.12 -4.54
CA SER A 478 -2.14 -20.63 -3.18
C SER A 478 -1.16 -21.21 -2.16
N ASN A 479 -0.50 -22.32 -2.48
CA ASN A 479 0.41 -23.00 -1.57
C ASN A 479 1.83 -22.43 -1.66
N ARG A 480 2.47 -22.20 -0.50
CA ARG A 480 3.87 -21.75 -0.38
C ARG A 480 4.88 -22.89 -0.35
N VAL A 481 4.58 -23.98 -1.05
CA VAL A 481 5.50 -25.12 -1.16
C VAL A 481 6.72 -24.68 -1.95
N HIS A 482 7.91 -25.05 -1.48
CA HIS A 482 9.17 -24.80 -2.17
C HIS A 482 9.62 -26.08 -2.87
N CYS A 483 10.20 -25.92 -4.04
CA CYS A 483 10.79 -26.99 -4.84
C CYS A 483 12.15 -26.54 -5.40
N TYR A 484 12.98 -27.51 -5.76
CA TYR A 484 14.25 -27.32 -6.42
C TYR A 484 14.11 -27.62 -7.91
N LEU A 485 14.70 -26.80 -8.76
CA LEU A 485 14.68 -26.99 -10.22
C LEU A 485 16.05 -26.69 -10.82
N TYR A 486 16.43 -27.47 -11.82
CA TYR A 486 17.54 -27.18 -12.72
C TYR A 486 17.14 -26.07 -13.69
N CYS A 487 17.94 -25.01 -13.75
CA CYS A 487 17.76 -23.98 -14.75
C CYS A 487 18.07 -24.53 -16.16
N PRO A 488 17.22 -24.33 -17.17
CA PRO A 488 17.46 -24.85 -18.52
C PRO A 488 18.67 -24.19 -19.23
N GLU A 489 19.13 -23.02 -18.77
CA GLU A 489 20.28 -22.32 -19.37
C GLU A 489 21.60 -22.62 -18.66
N CYS A 490 21.65 -22.40 -17.34
CA CYS A 490 22.90 -22.57 -16.58
C CYS A 490 23.06 -23.97 -15.97
N ASN A 491 22.04 -24.83 -16.06
CA ASN A 491 22.01 -26.19 -15.50
C ASN A 491 22.30 -26.28 -13.99
N LEU A 492 22.11 -25.17 -13.26
CA LEU A 492 22.27 -25.13 -11.80
C LEU A 492 20.92 -25.35 -11.14
N GLU A 493 20.92 -26.14 -10.07
CA GLU A 493 19.76 -26.37 -9.23
C GLU A 493 19.56 -25.18 -8.27
N TYR A 494 18.34 -24.64 -8.22
CA TYR A 494 17.99 -23.58 -7.28
C TYR A 494 16.58 -23.79 -6.71
N GLN A 495 16.37 -23.26 -5.50
CA GLN A 495 15.09 -23.29 -4.82
C GLN A 495 14.20 -22.13 -5.27
N LEU A 496 12.92 -22.41 -5.45
CA LEU A 496 11.87 -21.43 -5.66
C LEU A 496 10.54 -21.95 -5.10
N SER A 497 9.56 -21.05 -4.93
CA SER A 497 8.21 -21.51 -4.62
C SER A 497 7.53 -22.09 -5.86
N LEU A 498 6.66 -23.07 -5.63
CA LEU A 498 5.86 -23.70 -6.67
C LEU A 498 4.98 -22.70 -7.42
N ARG A 499 4.51 -21.65 -6.73
CA ARG A 499 3.77 -20.55 -7.33
C ARG A 499 4.63 -19.77 -8.33
N GLU A 500 5.84 -19.37 -7.93
CA GLU A 500 6.76 -18.63 -8.80
C GLU A 500 7.12 -19.44 -10.05
N LEU A 501 7.31 -20.75 -9.90
CA LEU A 501 7.51 -21.67 -11.02
C LEU A 501 6.34 -21.62 -12.01
N LEU A 502 5.11 -21.86 -11.51
CA LEU A 502 3.92 -21.93 -12.37
C LEU A 502 3.62 -20.57 -13.01
N ASP A 503 3.74 -19.47 -12.27
CA ASP A 503 3.52 -18.11 -12.79
C ASP A 503 4.55 -17.75 -13.88
N ALA A 504 5.83 -18.12 -13.69
CA ALA A 504 6.86 -17.88 -14.68
C ALA A 504 6.71 -18.77 -15.92
N TYR A 505 6.33 -20.02 -15.72
CA TYR A 505 6.07 -20.95 -16.83
C TYR A 505 4.85 -20.49 -17.65
N ASP A 506 3.74 -20.11 -17.01
CA ASP A 506 2.54 -19.63 -17.70
C ASP A 506 2.82 -18.35 -18.53
N TYR A 507 3.68 -17.46 -18.01
CA TYR A 507 3.96 -16.19 -18.66
C TYR A 507 5.05 -16.28 -19.74
N TYR A 508 6.14 -17.02 -19.50
CA TYR A 508 7.30 -17.05 -20.39
C TYR A 508 7.57 -18.40 -21.05
N GLY A 509 6.88 -19.47 -20.66
CA GLY A 509 7.18 -20.85 -21.05
C GLY A 509 8.52 -21.37 -20.50
N LEU A 510 8.90 -22.58 -20.92
CA LEU A 510 10.08 -23.29 -20.41
C LEU A 510 11.40 -22.50 -20.55
N LYS A 511 11.62 -21.85 -21.71
CA LYS A 511 12.82 -21.03 -21.98
C LYS A 511 12.89 -19.80 -21.09
N GLY A 512 11.75 -19.35 -20.58
CA GLY A 512 11.65 -18.20 -19.69
C GLY A 512 12.09 -18.44 -18.26
N LEU A 513 12.23 -19.70 -17.84
CA LEU A 513 12.62 -20.04 -16.47
C LEU A 513 14.04 -19.53 -16.12
N SER A 514 14.89 -19.28 -17.11
CA SER A 514 16.18 -18.62 -16.91
C SER A 514 16.04 -17.18 -16.41
N LYS A 515 14.94 -16.48 -16.75
CA LYS A 515 14.67 -15.11 -16.31
C LYS A 515 14.31 -15.00 -14.84
N ILE A 516 13.91 -16.10 -14.20
CA ILE A 516 13.65 -16.15 -12.76
C ILE A 516 14.75 -16.89 -11.98
N CYS A 517 15.67 -17.56 -12.68
CA CYS A 517 16.80 -18.24 -12.07
C CYS A 517 17.68 -17.25 -11.30
N LEU A 518 17.93 -17.53 -10.01
CA LEU A 518 18.70 -16.66 -9.13
C LEU A 518 20.15 -16.48 -9.58
N PHE A 519 20.73 -17.47 -10.27
CA PHE A 519 22.08 -17.40 -10.82
C PHE A 519 22.14 -16.59 -12.11
N CYS A 520 21.27 -16.88 -13.08
CA CYS A 520 21.23 -16.17 -14.37
C CYS A 520 20.89 -14.69 -14.20
N THR A 521 20.03 -14.37 -13.22
CA THR A 521 19.65 -12.99 -12.87
C THR A 521 20.66 -12.27 -11.96
N ARG A 522 21.78 -12.92 -11.62
CA ARG A 522 22.83 -12.40 -10.72
C ARG A 522 22.33 -12.01 -9.32
N LYS A 523 21.30 -12.68 -8.82
CA LYS A 523 20.84 -12.55 -7.42
C LYS A 523 21.65 -13.43 -6.47
N LEU A 524 22.12 -14.59 -6.94
CA LEU A 524 23.06 -15.46 -6.24
C LEU A 524 24.32 -15.68 -7.08
N PRO A 525 25.49 -15.84 -6.44
CA PRO A 525 26.71 -16.23 -7.13
C PRO A 525 26.61 -17.67 -7.65
N ILE A 526 27.32 -17.97 -8.72
CA ILE A 526 27.51 -19.32 -9.22
C ILE A 526 28.51 -20.02 -8.28
N PRO A 527 28.10 -21.11 -7.59
CA PRO A 527 28.99 -21.86 -6.71
C PRO A 527 30.24 -22.32 -7.45
N GLY A 528 31.42 -22.19 -6.82
CA GLY A 528 32.69 -22.60 -7.43
C GLY A 528 33.27 -21.62 -8.45
N VAL A 529 32.59 -20.51 -8.77
CA VAL A 529 33.04 -19.56 -9.81
C VAL A 529 33.23 -18.15 -9.26
N ASN A 530 32.19 -17.55 -8.64
CA ASN A 530 32.23 -16.14 -8.24
C ASN A 530 31.60 -15.85 -6.86
N SER A 531 31.44 -16.91 -6.06
CA SER A 531 31.03 -16.81 -4.66
C SER A 531 32.18 -16.29 -3.78
N LEU A 532 31.82 -15.76 -2.61
CA LEU A 532 32.73 -15.10 -1.69
C LEU A 532 33.78 -16.06 -1.10
N ASP A 533 33.38 -17.28 -0.76
CA ASP A 533 34.27 -18.36 -0.30
C ASP A 533 35.36 -18.72 -1.33
N ILE A 534 35.02 -18.68 -2.61
CA ILE A 534 35.95 -18.99 -3.71
C ILE A 534 36.89 -17.83 -4.00
N LEU A 535 36.37 -16.59 -4.05
CA LEU A 535 37.17 -15.42 -4.41
C LEU A 535 37.93 -14.81 -3.23
N LYS A 536 37.48 -15.04 -1.99
CA LYS A 536 38.12 -14.58 -0.75
C LYS A 536 38.20 -15.71 0.30
N PRO A 537 38.89 -16.84 0.02
CA PRO A 537 38.95 -18.00 0.90
C PRO A 537 39.62 -17.69 2.25
N TYR A 538 40.52 -16.70 2.28
CA TYR A 538 41.14 -16.20 3.51
C TYR A 538 40.14 -15.58 4.50
N LEU A 539 38.86 -15.42 4.17
CA LEU A 539 37.83 -14.93 5.09
C LEU A 539 37.01 -16.06 5.75
N ILE A 540 37.19 -17.32 5.32
CA ILE A 540 36.41 -18.46 5.82
C ILE A 540 36.55 -18.61 7.34
N GLU A 541 37.77 -18.54 7.88
CA GLU A 541 38.00 -18.66 9.32
C GLU A 541 37.49 -17.46 10.13
N GLU A 542 37.14 -16.36 9.46
CA GLU A 542 36.55 -15.17 10.10
C GLU A 542 35.04 -15.13 9.94
N TRP A 543 34.42 -16.06 9.22
CA TRP A 543 32.98 -16.04 9.01
C TRP A 543 32.23 -16.40 10.30
N SER A 544 31.28 -15.56 10.72
CA SER A 544 30.44 -15.85 11.89
C SER A 544 29.33 -16.85 11.55
N SER A 545 29.09 -17.81 12.44
CA SER A 545 27.94 -18.72 12.37
C SER A 545 26.60 -18.02 12.64
N ASN A 546 26.61 -16.76 13.11
CA ASN A 546 25.41 -15.96 13.32
C ASN A 546 24.87 -15.34 12.03
N ASN A 547 25.60 -15.45 10.91
CA ASN A 547 25.13 -14.94 9.64
C ASN A 547 23.97 -15.78 9.10
N LYS A 548 23.00 -15.11 8.46
CA LYS A 548 21.75 -15.75 7.98
C LYS A 548 21.95 -16.77 6.88
N LEU A 549 23.01 -16.62 6.09
CA LEU A 549 23.31 -17.46 4.93
C LEU A 549 24.77 -17.86 5.00
N GLU A 550 25.09 -18.98 4.39
CA GLU A 550 26.46 -19.45 4.20
C GLU A 550 27.26 -18.52 3.28
N MET A 551 28.58 -18.56 3.43
CA MET A 551 29.50 -17.66 2.74
C MET A 551 29.41 -17.80 1.21
N ASP A 552 29.13 -19.01 0.71
CA ASP A 552 29.00 -19.32 -0.71
C ASP A 552 27.78 -18.65 -1.39
N LYS A 553 26.82 -18.12 -0.61
CA LYS A 553 25.65 -17.41 -1.14
C LYS A 553 25.89 -15.92 -1.39
N TYR A 554 27.05 -15.39 -1.01
CA TYR A 554 27.38 -13.97 -1.19
C TYR A 554 28.35 -13.76 -2.35
N PHE A 555 28.18 -12.64 -3.06
CA PHE A 555 29.19 -12.16 -4.00
C PHE A 555 30.37 -11.51 -3.25
N ALA A 556 31.59 -11.68 -3.75
CA ALA A 556 32.77 -11.02 -3.21
C ALA A 556 32.72 -9.47 -3.28
N THR A 557 31.90 -8.94 -4.18
CA THR A 557 31.65 -7.50 -4.37
C THR A 557 30.42 -6.99 -3.60
N SER A 558 29.78 -7.82 -2.78
CA SER A 558 28.60 -7.42 -2.02
C SER A 558 28.91 -6.29 -1.04
N SER A 559 28.06 -5.26 -1.01
CA SER A 559 28.14 -4.18 -0.03
C SER A 559 27.38 -4.49 1.26
N GLN A 560 26.99 -5.75 1.49
CA GLN A 560 26.29 -6.15 2.69
C GLN A 560 27.24 -6.17 3.89
N ILE A 561 26.72 -5.70 5.03
CA ILE A 561 27.40 -5.75 6.32
C ILE A 561 26.99 -7.04 7.01
N VAL A 562 27.98 -7.89 7.26
CA VAL A 562 27.81 -9.19 7.93
C VAL A 562 28.68 -9.23 9.18
N GLU A 563 28.47 -10.24 10.02
CA GLU A 563 29.23 -10.42 11.24
C GLU A 563 30.45 -11.31 11.01
N TRP A 564 31.58 -10.92 11.58
CA TRP A 564 32.87 -11.56 11.44
C TRP A 564 33.42 -11.90 12.82
N SER A 565 34.10 -13.04 12.94
CA SER A 565 34.84 -13.44 14.13
C SER A 565 36.31 -13.09 13.97
N CYS A 566 36.81 -12.17 14.79
CA CYS A 566 38.21 -11.76 14.69
C CYS A 566 39.14 -12.91 15.14
N ARG A 567 40.13 -13.24 14.30
CA ARG A 567 41.13 -14.28 14.64
C ARG A 567 41.94 -13.96 15.89
N ASN A 568 42.21 -12.68 16.15
CA ASN A 568 43.09 -12.23 17.22
C ASN A 568 42.34 -12.10 18.56
N CYS A 569 41.30 -11.25 18.64
CA CYS A 569 40.56 -11.04 19.90
C CYS A 569 39.39 -12.01 20.10
N LYS A 570 39.07 -12.90 19.14
CA LYS A 570 37.96 -13.86 19.16
C LYS A 570 36.56 -13.27 19.38
N ASN A 571 36.43 -11.95 19.24
CA ASN A 571 35.16 -11.25 19.37
C ASN A 571 34.52 -10.98 18.01
N LEU A 572 33.21 -10.85 18.03
CA LEU A 572 32.38 -10.62 16.86
C LEU A 572 32.33 -9.13 16.53
N TYR A 573 32.44 -8.80 15.25
CA TYR A 573 32.35 -7.42 14.76
C TYR A 573 31.65 -7.37 13.40
N LYS A 574 31.13 -6.20 13.03
CA LYS A 574 30.39 -6.01 11.77
C LYS A 574 31.25 -5.25 10.77
N ALA A 575 31.34 -5.77 9.55
CA ALA A 575 32.05 -5.13 8.46
C ALA A 575 31.45 -5.49 7.09
N CYS A 576 31.68 -4.63 6.10
CA CYS A 576 31.18 -4.81 4.74
C CYS A 576 32.00 -5.85 3.96
N ILE A 577 31.35 -6.76 3.24
CA ILE A 577 32.02 -7.88 2.52
C ILE A 577 33.03 -7.39 1.47
N ASN A 578 32.66 -6.42 0.65
CA ASN A 578 33.51 -5.95 -0.45
C ASN A 578 34.78 -5.22 0.04
N GLU A 579 34.73 -4.59 1.21
CA GLU A 579 35.84 -3.88 1.84
C GLU A 579 36.87 -4.81 2.51
N ARG A 580 36.51 -6.09 2.75
CA ARG A 580 37.42 -7.06 3.35
C ARG A 580 38.53 -7.49 2.38
N TYR A 581 39.78 -7.56 2.83
CA TYR A 581 40.88 -8.11 2.05
C TYR A 581 41.89 -8.84 2.96
N GLU A 582 42.82 -9.58 2.34
CA GLU A 582 43.78 -10.38 3.09
C GLU A 582 44.65 -9.50 3.99
N ASN A 583 44.74 -9.86 5.27
CA ASN A 583 45.47 -9.10 6.31
C ASN A 583 44.98 -7.66 6.52
N ASP A 584 43.69 -7.40 6.36
CA ASP A 584 43.10 -6.10 6.70
C ASP A 584 43.04 -5.84 8.22
N ASN A 585 42.88 -4.56 8.59
CA ASN A 585 42.69 -4.12 9.97
C ASN A 585 41.21 -3.86 10.28
N ALA A 586 40.32 -4.75 9.81
CA ALA A 586 38.87 -4.54 9.87
C ALA A 586 38.29 -4.65 11.30
N CYS A 587 38.90 -5.44 12.19
CA CYS A 587 38.42 -5.59 13.56
C CYS A 587 38.57 -4.27 14.33
N PRO A 588 37.47 -3.63 14.78
CA PRO A 588 37.51 -2.32 15.43
C PRO A 588 38.20 -2.38 16.81
N TYR A 589 38.18 -3.54 17.47
CA TYR A 589 38.85 -3.74 18.76
C TYR A 589 40.37 -3.84 18.61
N CYS A 590 40.85 -4.63 17.64
CA CYS A 590 42.28 -4.78 17.39
C CYS A 590 42.90 -3.52 16.76
N ASN A 591 42.10 -2.73 16.04
CA ASN A 591 42.53 -1.48 15.42
C ASN A 591 42.32 -0.24 16.31
N TRP A 592 42.02 -0.42 17.60
CA TRP A 592 41.87 0.68 18.59
C TRP A 592 40.80 1.72 18.24
N ILE A 593 39.77 1.31 17.51
CA ILE A 593 38.61 2.15 17.15
C ILE A 593 37.52 2.03 18.22
N GLU A 594 37.24 0.81 18.68
CA GLU A 594 36.23 0.52 19.71
C GLU A 594 36.82 -0.20 20.91
N ILE A 595 36.17 -0.02 22.07
CA ILE A 595 36.59 -0.62 23.34
C ILE A 595 36.00 -2.02 23.49
N LEU A 596 36.87 -2.96 23.84
CA LEU A 596 36.55 -4.31 24.28
C LEU A 596 37.14 -4.49 25.68
N HIS A 597 36.26 -4.47 26.69
CA HIS A 597 36.66 -4.68 28.09
C HIS A 597 37.33 -6.03 28.27
N GLY A 598 38.43 -6.07 29.02
CA GLY A 598 39.28 -7.25 29.18
C GLY A 598 40.32 -7.44 28.07
N PHE A 599 40.38 -6.55 27.08
CA PHE A 599 41.31 -6.66 25.94
C PHE A 599 42.09 -5.37 25.67
N ASN A 600 41.41 -4.27 25.33
CA ASN A 600 42.06 -3.03 24.89
C ASN A 600 41.72 -1.79 25.76
N ASP A 601 41.01 -1.98 26.86
CA ASP A 601 40.71 -0.94 27.83
C ASP A 601 41.91 -0.61 28.75
N LEU A 602 41.85 0.56 29.40
CA LEU A 602 42.89 1.04 30.30
C LEU A 602 43.10 0.16 31.54
N GLN A 603 42.04 -0.44 32.08
CA GLN A 603 42.14 -1.25 33.28
C GLN A 603 42.91 -2.54 33.00
N THR A 604 42.66 -3.15 31.84
CA THR A 604 43.38 -4.34 31.38
C THR A 604 44.84 -4.05 31.08
N LEU A 605 45.15 -2.95 30.38
CA LEU A 605 46.51 -2.69 29.88
C LEU A 605 47.41 -1.90 30.86
N TYR A 606 46.81 -1.05 31.69
CA TYR A 606 47.50 -0.18 32.65
C TYR A 606 46.83 -0.17 34.03
N PRO A 607 46.66 -1.34 34.69
CA PRO A 607 45.98 -1.43 35.99
C PRO A 607 46.67 -0.60 37.10
N GLN A 608 47.99 -0.42 37.01
CA GLN A 608 48.76 0.36 37.98
C GLN A 608 48.39 1.84 38.03
N LEU A 609 47.85 2.40 36.95
CA LEU A 609 47.48 3.82 36.87
C LEU A 609 46.06 4.10 37.39
N GLU A 610 45.26 3.07 37.66
CA GLU A 610 43.92 3.21 38.25
C GLU A 610 43.97 3.92 39.60
N LYS A 611 45.04 3.70 40.39
CA LYS A 611 45.28 4.37 41.68
C LYS A 611 45.50 5.89 41.54
N GLU A 612 45.91 6.34 40.36
CA GLU A 612 46.08 7.76 40.06
C GLU A 612 44.81 8.37 39.45
N TRP A 613 43.73 7.63 39.25
CA TRP A 613 42.49 8.18 38.73
C TRP A 613 41.73 8.95 39.82
N SER A 614 41.39 10.22 39.57
CA SER A 614 40.63 11.03 40.54
C SER A 614 39.14 10.66 40.53
N THR A 615 38.51 10.74 41.71
CA THR A 615 37.05 10.59 41.88
C THR A 615 36.25 11.73 41.24
N LYS A 616 36.91 12.81 40.79
CA LYS A 616 36.29 13.91 40.06
C LYS A 616 35.97 13.58 38.60
N ASN A 617 36.51 12.49 38.06
CA ASN A 617 36.16 12.05 36.71
C ASN A 617 34.74 11.47 36.71
N SER A 618 33.94 11.87 35.72
CA SER A 618 32.55 11.41 35.57
C SER A 618 32.39 9.97 35.11
N SER A 619 33.44 9.41 34.51
CA SER A 619 33.45 8.07 33.88
C SER A 619 34.46 7.17 34.58
N GLN A 620 34.25 5.86 34.46
CA GLN A 620 35.12 4.87 35.05
C GLN A 620 36.44 4.77 34.27
N TYR A 621 37.48 4.25 34.93
CA TYR A 621 38.79 4.10 34.33
C TYR A 621 38.78 3.13 33.12
N ASN A 622 37.98 2.07 33.20
CA ASN A 622 37.85 1.06 32.16
C ASN A 622 36.99 1.48 30.95
N ASP A 623 36.37 2.67 30.98
CA ASP A 623 35.59 3.22 29.86
C ASP A 623 36.48 3.82 28.76
N TYR A 624 37.80 3.75 28.90
CA TYR A 624 38.74 4.40 27.98
C TYR A 624 39.80 3.44 27.44
N MET A 625 40.32 3.75 26.26
CA MET A 625 41.51 3.11 25.67
C MET A 625 42.77 3.95 25.90
N PRO A 626 43.97 3.35 25.83
CA PRO A 626 45.25 4.07 25.92
C PRO A 626 45.43 5.18 24.88
N THR A 627 44.79 5.05 23.72
CA THR A 627 44.85 6.03 22.62
C THR A 627 43.91 7.23 22.82
N SER A 628 43.06 7.21 23.86
CA SER A 628 42.07 8.23 24.12
C SER A 628 42.68 9.62 24.30
N LYS A 629 42.12 10.61 23.59
CA LYS A 629 42.47 12.03 23.75
C LYS A 629 41.67 12.71 24.87
N TYR A 630 40.84 11.97 25.60
CA TYR A 630 40.06 12.49 26.71
C TYR A 630 40.99 13.05 27.80
N LYS A 631 40.64 14.23 28.31
CA LYS A 631 41.37 14.94 29.36
C LYS A 631 40.80 14.54 30.71
N ALA A 632 41.53 13.70 31.44
CA ALA A 632 41.14 13.21 32.76
C ALA A 632 41.89 13.93 33.88
N VAL A 633 41.32 13.90 35.08
CA VAL A 633 41.94 14.38 36.32
C VAL A 633 42.69 13.23 36.98
N TRP A 634 43.97 13.45 37.29
CA TRP A 634 44.88 12.46 37.85
C TRP A 634 45.44 12.91 39.20
N ASN A 635 45.60 11.98 40.13
CA ASN A 635 46.20 12.17 41.44
C ASN A 635 47.67 11.76 41.39
N CYS A 636 48.58 12.72 41.56
CA CYS A 636 50.01 12.42 41.52
C CYS A 636 50.43 11.55 42.71
N SER A 637 50.97 10.37 42.44
CA SER A 637 51.49 9.45 43.47
C SER A 637 52.65 10.03 44.32
N VAL A 638 53.39 11.03 43.79
CA VAL A 638 54.53 11.67 44.47
C VAL A 638 54.11 12.87 45.32
N CYS A 639 53.41 13.84 44.72
CA CYS A 639 53.07 15.10 45.40
C CYS A 639 51.63 15.19 45.90
N GLN A 640 50.80 14.18 45.63
CA GLN A 640 49.39 14.08 46.03
C GLN A 640 48.47 15.19 45.50
N ASN A 641 48.96 16.04 44.59
CA ASN A 641 48.14 17.06 43.93
C ASN A 641 47.40 16.47 42.72
N GLU A 642 46.19 16.97 42.49
CA GLU A 642 45.38 16.63 41.33
C GLU A 642 45.77 17.51 40.12
N TYR A 643 45.92 16.90 38.94
CA TYR A 643 46.24 17.60 37.70
C TYR A 643 45.47 17.01 36.51
N GLU A 644 45.23 17.83 35.49
CA GLU A 644 44.58 17.36 34.27
C GLU A 644 45.59 16.97 33.20
N ALA A 645 45.39 15.81 32.58
CA ALA A 645 46.19 15.35 31.44
C ALA A 645 45.36 14.46 30.52
N ASN A 646 45.65 14.52 29.21
CA ASN A 646 45.08 13.57 28.26
C ASN A 646 45.57 12.16 28.57
N ILE A 647 44.67 11.19 28.53
CA ILE A 647 44.97 9.77 28.81
C ILE A 647 46.17 9.28 27.98
N CYS A 648 46.15 9.48 26.66
CA CYS A 648 47.23 9.07 25.77
C CYS A 648 48.59 9.75 26.04
N ASN A 649 48.60 10.89 26.72
CA ASN A 649 49.84 11.54 27.14
C ASN A 649 50.31 11.03 28.50
N ARG A 650 49.40 10.81 29.46
CA ARG A 650 49.74 10.31 30.81
C ARG A 650 50.37 8.92 30.76
N ILE A 651 49.92 8.06 29.85
CA ILE A 651 50.40 6.66 29.73
C ILE A 651 51.85 6.58 29.25
N LYS A 652 52.38 7.63 28.64
CA LYS A 652 53.77 7.64 28.16
C LYS A 652 54.74 7.48 29.35
N PRO A 653 55.78 6.65 29.23
CA PRO A 653 56.70 6.36 30.33
C PRO A 653 57.37 7.60 30.95
N ASN A 654 57.62 8.64 30.13
CA ASN A 654 58.31 9.86 30.54
C ASN A 654 57.35 11.00 30.94
N PHE A 655 56.08 10.68 31.21
CA PHE A 655 55.13 11.70 31.65
C PHE A 655 55.41 12.11 33.10
N GLU A 656 55.83 13.36 33.29
CA GLU A 656 56.04 13.94 34.62
C GLU A 656 54.82 14.78 35.04
N CYS A 657 54.39 14.61 36.29
CA CYS A 657 53.36 15.46 36.89
C CYS A 657 53.73 16.95 36.73
N PRO A 658 52.80 17.82 36.26
CA PRO A 658 53.08 19.24 36.08
C PRO A 658 53.56 19.96 37.34
N PHE A 659 53.15 19.50 38.53
CA PHE A 659 53.63 20.02 39.82
C PHE A 659 55.06 19.54 40.13
N CYS A 660 55.35 18.25 39.94
CA CYS A 660 56.68 17.67 40.21
C CYS A 660 57.76 18.18 39.23
N SER A 661 57.39 18.35 37.96
CA SER A 661 58.27 18.92 36.93
C SER A 661 58.46 20.44 37.05
N GLY A 662 57.71 21.10 37.96
CA GLY A 662 57.77 22.55 38.16
C GLY A 662 57.16 23.37 37.01
N LYS A 663 56.36 22.75 36.15
CA LYS A 663 55.57 23.44 35.10
C LYS A 663 54.40 24.22 35.70
N ILE A 664 53.79 23.69 36.77
CA ILE A 664 52.82 24.41 37.60
C ILE A 664 53.55 24.84 38.88
N ILE A 665 53.63 26.15 39.11
CA ILE A 665 54.32 26.72 40.26
C ILE A 665 53.30 27.13 41.30
N LEU A 666 53.39 26.55 42.50
CA LEU A 666 52.50 26.89 43.61
C LEU A 666 52.88 28.25 44.25
N PRO A 667 51.88 29.05 44.66
CA PRO A 667 52.08 30.26 45.45
C PRO A 667 52.89 30.06 46.73
N LEU A 668 53.48 31.15 47.22
CA LEU A 668 54.27 31.21 48.45
C LEU A 668 53.38 30.91 49.67
N VAL A 669 52.11 31.32 49.60
CA VAL A 669 51.09 31.07 50.64
C VAL A 669 50.87 29.59 50.87
N ASP A 670 50.74 28.82 49.80
CA ASP A 670 50.41 27.39 49.90
C ASP A 670 51.62 26.54 50.31
N THR A 671 52.82 27.13 50.34
CA THR A 671 54.04 26.35 50.42
C THR A 671 55.04 26.78 51.51
N GLU A 672 54.89 27.96 52.12
CA GLU A 672 55.76 28.48 53.20
C GLU A 672 54.97 29.17 54.33
N HIS A 673 53.92 28.49 54.84
CA HIS A 673 53.01 28.99 55.88
C HIS A 673 53.71 29.56 57.12
N ASN A 674 54.78 28.93 57.59
CA ASN A 674 55.50 29.38 58.79
C ASN A 674 56.27 30.68 58.54
N LEU A 675 56.82 30.85 57.34
CA LEU A 675 57.57 32.04 56.98
C LEU A 675 56.65 33.25 56.80
N LEU A 676 55.40 33.03 56.37
CA LEU A 676 54.40 34.09 56.25
C LEU A 676 53.96 34.72 57.57
N LYS A 677 54.23 34.07 58.72
CA LYS A 677 54.03 34.70 60.03
C LYS A 677 54.98 35.89 60.24
N GLU A 678 56.13 35.87 59.57
CA GLU A 678 57.12 36.95 59.59
C GLU A 678 56.91 37.95 58.44
N TRP A 679 55.84 37.80 57.63
CA TRP A 679 55.57 38.73 56.54
C TRP A 679 54.93 40.02 57.06
N ASP A 680 55.47 41.18 56.69
CA ASP A 680 54.82 42.45 57.00
C ASP A 680 53.77 42.79 55.94
N TYR A 681 52.51 42.41 56.20
CA TYR A 681 51.40 42.62 55.25
C TYR A 681 51.14 44.09 54.94
N LEU A 682 51.35 44.99 55.90
CA LEU A 682 51.09 46.43 55.71
C LEU A 682 52.17 47.05 54.84
N ASN A 683 53.45 46.84 55.17
CA ASN A 683 54.55 47.44 54.42
C ASN A 683 54.74 46.79 53.04
N ASN A 684 54.23 45.57 52.84
CA ASN A 684 54.27 44.89 51.55
C ASN A 684 53.01 45.08 50.69
N ILE A 685 51.98 45.77 51.17
CA ILE A 685 50.67 45.83 50.49
C ILE A 685 50.75 46.37 49.06
N LEU A 686 51.67 47.31 48.80
CA LEU A 686 51.95 47.86 47.46
C LEU A 686 53.16 47.24 46.77
N LEU A 687 53.93 46.40 47.48
CA LEU A 687 55.19 45.85 46.96
C LEU A 687 55.02 44.44 46.40
N ALA A 688 54.26 43.58 47.10
CA ALA A 688 54.09 42.20 46.69
C ALA A 688 52.93 41.52 47.43
N ASP A 689 52.10 40.75 46.71
CA ASP A 689 51.06 39.89 47.30
C ASP A 689 51.56 38.45 47.43
N PRO A 690 51.69 37.88 48.65
CA PRO A 690 52.06 36.49 48.87
C PRO A 690 51.33 35.45 48.01
N LYS A 691 50.07 35.69 47.66
CA LYS A 691 49.25 34.77 46.83
C LYS A 691 49.70 34.70 45.38
N THR A 692 50.46 35.69 44.92
CA THR A 692 50.95 35.79 43.52
C THR A 692 52.44 35.46 43.39
N LEU A 693 53.14 35.29 44.51
CA LEU A 693 54.58 35.07 44.57
C LEU A 693 54.90 33.60 44.76
N THR A 694 56.13 33.21 44.43
CA THR A 694 56.61 31.82 44.57
C THR A 694 57.91 31.76 45.36
N LYS A 695 58.35 30.57 45.81
CA LYS A 695 59.63 30.39 46.55
C LYS A 695 60.88 30.89 45.80
N ARG A 696 60.79 31.01 44.46
CA ARG A 696 61.89 31.46 43.59
C ARG A 696 61.92 32.97 43.41
N SER A 697 60.92 33.71 43.91
CA SER A 697 60.81 35.15 43.76
C SER A 697 62.05 35.86 44.33
N LYS A 698 62.70 36.68 43.49
CA LYS A 698 63.87 37.49 43.88
C LYS A 698 63.49 38.85 44.47
N ILE A 699 62.20 39.15 44.54
CA ILE A 699 61.65 40.42 45.04
C ILE A 699 62.05 40.57 46.52
N LYS A 700 62.50 41.78 46.87
CA LYS A 700 62.75 42.17 48.25
C LYS A 700 61.48 42.69 48.87
N VAL A 701 61.14 42.15 50.03
CA VAL A 701 59.93 42.48 50.78
C VAL A 701 60.31 42.69 52.24
N TRP A 702 59.43 43.36 52.97
CA TRP A 702 59.56 43.62 54.39
C TRP A 702 59.21 42.40 55.23
N TRP A 703 60.13 42.04 56.12
CA TRP A 703 59.95 40.97 57.09
C TRP A 703 59.95 41.54 58.50
N ILE A 704 59.13 40.93 59.35
CA ILE A 704 59.11 41.05 60.81
C ILE A 704 60.15 40.09 61.36
N CYS A 705 61.08 40.57 62.18
CA CYS A 705 62.10 39.69 62.76
C CYS A 705 61.50 38.75 63.80
N LYS A 706 61.83 37.45 63.69
CA LYS A 706 61.46 36.41 64.65
C LYS A 706 61.95 36.67 66.09
N ASN A 707 63.11 37.32 66.25
CA ASN A 707 63.71 37.53 67.57
C ASN A 707 63.28 38.85 68.23
N ASN A 708 62.73 39.79 67.47
CA ASN A 708 62.23 41.06 67.99
C ASN A 708 61.13 41.61 67.07
N GLU A 709 59.90 41.68 67.57
CA GLU A 709 58.73 42.12 66.80
C GLU A 709 58.76 43.58 66.39
N GLU A 710 59.65 44.42 66.95
CA GLU A 710 59.83 45.82 66.51
C GLU A 710 60.76 45.93 65.29
N HIS A 711 61.54 44.88 65.00
CA HIS A 711 62.49 44.89 63.90
C HIS A 711 61.78 44.61 62.57
N ARG A 712 61.86 45.59 61.65
CA ARG A 712 61.50 45.45 60.24
C ARG A 712 62.73 45.53 59.35
N TYR A 713 62.84 44.62 58.40
CA TYR A 713 63.98 44.58 57.48
C TYR A 713 63.57 44.09 56.08
N MET A 714 64.17 44.67 55.04
CA MET A 714 63.97 44.20 53.67
C MET A 714 64.92 43.04 53.33
N PHE A 715 64.36 41.95 52.82
CA PHE A 715 65.16 40.81 52.37
C PHE A 715 64.52 40.08 51.17
N PRO A 716 65.31 39.55 50.21
CA PRO A 716 64.75 38.79 49.08
C PRO A 716 64.09 37.49 49.55
N ILE A 717 62.90 37.18 49.01
CA ILE A 717 62.10 35.99 49.39
C ILE A 717 62.89 34.69 49.22
N ASN A 718 63.46 34.45 48.04
CA ASN A 718 64.23 33.23 47.78
C ASN A 718 65.44 33.04 48.71
N LYS A 719 66.12 34.13 49.08
CA LYS A 719 67.24 34.10 50.04
C LYS A 719 66.75 33.94 51.47
N ARG A 720 65.61 34.51 51.85
CA ARG A 720 65.00 34.33 53.18
C ARG A 720 64.71 32.85 53.45
N ILE A 721 64.09 32.16 52.48
CA ILE A 721 63.79 30.72 52.55
C ILE A 721 65.09 29.89 52.64
N LEU A 722 66.10 30.23 51.83
CA LEU A 722 67.41 29.56 51.87
C LEU A 722 68.09 29.70 53.24
N TYR A 723 68.00 30.87 53.86
CA TYR A 723 68.61 31.13 55.16
C TYR A 723 67.84 30.46 56.30
N GLU A 724 66.50 30.40 56.21
CA GLU A 724 65.68 29.62 57.14
C GLU A 724 66.09 28.14 57.15
N ARG A 725 66.21 27.53 55.96
CA ARG A 725 66.67 26.13 55.83
C ARG A 725 68.07 25.88 56.35
N ARG A 726 68.90 26.93 56.44
CA ARG A 726 70.28 26.87 56.93
C ARG A 726 70.41 27.38 58.38
N ASN A 727 69.30 27.65 59.07
CA ASN A 727 69.24 28.22 60.43
C ASN A 727 70.14 29.46 60.60
N ARG A 728 70.14 30.36 59.61
CA ARG A 728 70.92 31.61 59.66
C ARG A 728 70.01 32.78 59.94
N GLU A 729 70.39 33.63 60.89
CA GLU A 729 69.70 34.89 61.18
C GLU A 729 69.56 35.73 59.91
N THR A 730 68.44 36.38 59.62
CA THR A 730 68.26 37.16 58.38
C THR A 730 68.04 38.64 58.64
N CYS A 731 67.63 38.99 59.86
CA CYS A 731 67.44 40.36 60.27
C CYS A 731 68.78 41.10 60.26
N SER A 732 68.89 42.12 59.40
CA SER A 732 70.08 42.98 59.33
C SER A 732 70.34 43.73 60.63
N ILE A 733 69.30 43.95 61.44
CA ILE A 733 69.37 44.65 62.73
C ILE A 733 70.02 43.75 63.78
N CYS A 734 69.55 42.51 63.90
CA CYS A 734 70.12 41.52 64.82
C CYS A 734 71.58 41.17 64.48
N ARG A 735 72.00 41.38 63.23
CA ARG A 735 73.39 41.17 62.77
C ARG A 735 74.32 42.37 62.97
N GLY A 736 73.83 43.52 63.48
CA GLY A 736 74.67 44.67 63.83
C GLY A 736 75.21 45.50 62.65
N PHE A 737 74.57 45.46 61.48
CA PHE A 737 75.00 46.27 60.32
C PHE A 737 74.61 47.76 60.46
N ARG A 738 75.51 48.69 60.07
CA ARG A 738 75.23 50.13 59.98
C ARG A 738 74.15 50.42 58.92
N ARG A 739 73.17 51.29 59.23
CA ARG A 739 72.06 51.64 58.33
C ARG A 739 71.57 53.09 58.48
N LYS A 740 70.86 53.58 57.45
CA LYS A 740 70.03 54.80 57.54
C LYS A 740 68.79 54.49 58.41
N ARG A 741 68.39 55.44 59.25
CA ARG A 741 67.22 55.30 60.14
C ARG A 741 65.96 55.50 59.31
N GLU A 742 65.19 54.44 59.13
CA GLU A 742 63.90 54.48 58.44
C GLU A 742 62.80 54.52 59.50
N HIS A 743 61.91 55.51 59.40
CA HIS A 743 60.80 55.68 60.32
C HIS A 743 59.60 54.88 59.83
N PHE A 744 59.26 53.79 60.52
CA PHE A 744 58.04 53.03 60.26
C PHE A 744 56.89 53.69 61.03
N ILE A 745 55.77 53.93 60.36
CA ILE A 745 54.55 54.37 61.03
C ILE A 745 54.01 53.18 61.81
N GLN A 746 54.11 53.22 63.14
CA GLN A 746 53.40 52.29 64.00
C GLN A 746 51.93 52.72 64.06
N TYR A 747 51.06 52.00 63.37
CA TYR A 747 49.64 52.03 63.72
C TYR A 747 49.47 51.20 65.00
N LYS A 748 48.94 51.80 66.07
CA LYS A 748 48.41 51.04 67.19
C LYS A 748 47.29 50.13 66.65
N LYS A 749 47.31 48.87 67.08
CA LYS A 749 46.32 47.84 66.74
C LYS A 749 44.89 48.35 66.86
#